data_AF-A0AAW5K6F6-F1
#
_entry.id   AF-A0AAW5K6F6-F1
#
_cell.length_a   1.000
_cell.length_b   1.000
_cell.length_c   1.000
_cell.angle_alpha   90.00
_cell.angle_beta   90.00
_cell.angle_gamma   90.00
#
_symmetry.space_group_name_H-M   'P 1'
#
loop_
_entity.id
_entity.type
_entity.pdbx_description
1 polymer ?
#
loop_
_entity_poly.entity_id
_entity_poly.type
_entity_poly.pdbx_seq_one_letter_code
_entity_poly.pdbx_strand_id
1 'polypeptide(L)'
;MGKYKNYTGIDFFRLIAAILIITIHTSPLASFSATGDFILTRIVARVAVPFFFMTSGFFLISRYSRDNDKLKKFVNKTACIYGIAILIYIPVNIYNGYFNSDNLIPNILKDLFFDGTIYHLWYLPASIFGAWIAWYLVKHFDYKRALIMSSILYLIGLFGDSYYGITEKISGLNSFYQFVFQVSDYTRNGVFFAPLFFILGGFIADTHHKISFRNSFLGCGISFALMLAEAMLLHYLDLQRHDSMYVFLLPCMYFLFHAILHFQGKRLVWMRTLSLCIYIIHPMMIIAVRLLAKVAHLQNLLIENSMLHFLMVCFTSVAVSIVATALLEDISRKNKKPVSNTDRAWIEVDLKNLAHNAKVLKKAMPPKCQLMAVVKAEAYGHRAFEISTCLEKIGVKAFAVATIDEGIRLRKYGIRGEILILGYTAIWRAAELKKYDLIQTLISYDYAIALNKQGVSIKAHLKIDTGMHRLGISSDDLTDVEKVFSLKHITVCGIYTHLCCSDSLEANDVAFTCEQINRFYSLIDALRNRGIIVPKLHIQSSYGFFNYPQLQCDYVRTGVALYGVLSSPHDETVRKLDLRPVLSLKSEVILIRSVPKGDSVGYGRTFTAQKDSRIAIIPIGYADGIPRNLSCGNGRIRIRQYIVPIIGRICMDQLAVDITEAEDIVVGDVATFIEAKAESELAAPVVADQTGSISNELLCRIGARLPVIEK
;
A
#
# COMPACT_ATOMS: atom_id res chain seq x y z
N MET A 1 2.03 9.37 -20.84
CA MET A 1 2.74 8.08 -20.63
C MET A 1 3.73 8.20 -19.47
N GLY A 2 3.33 7.82 -18.25
CA GLY A 2 4.19 7.84 -17.07
C GLY A 2 5.11 6.61 -17.03
N LYS A 3 6.40 6.82 -16.76
CA LYS A 3 7.40 5.75 -16.54
C LYS A 3 6.98 4.87 -15.36
N TYR A 4 6.33 3.74 -15.64
CA TYR A 4 6.21 2.64 -14.70
C TYR A 4 7.63 2.17 -14.35
N LYS A 5 8.10 2.43 -13.12
CA LYS A 5 9.28 1.77 -12.56
C LYS A 5 8.98 0.26 -12.48
N ASN A 6 9.26 -0.49 -13.54
CA ASN A 6 8.99 -1.93 -13.53
C ASN A 6 10.24 -2.68 -13.05
N TYR A 7 10.03 -3.50 -12.02
CA TYR A 7 11.01 -4.37 -11.37
C TYR A 7 11.46 -5.52 -12.27
N THR A 8 12.13 -5.18 -13.37
CA THR A 8 12.49 -6.13 -14.44
C THR A 8 13.49 -7.17 -13.95
N GLY A 9 14.37 -6.80 -13.01
CA GLY A 9 15.24 -7.76 -12.33
C GLY A 9 14.48 -8.91 -11.69
N ILE A 10 13.32 -8.65 -11.06
CA ILE A 10 12.50 -9.71 -10.46
C ILE A 10 12.00 -10.66 -11.55
N ASP A 11 11.54 -10.13 -12.68
CA ASP A 11 11.00 -10.97 -13.76
C ASP A 11 12.08 -11.87 -14.39
N PHE A 12 13.31 -11.37 -14.58
CA PHE A 12 14.44 -12.20 -15.04
C PHE A 12 14.85 -13.25 -14.02
N PHE A 13 14.99 -12.87 -12.75
CA PHE A 13 15.43 -13.79 -11.71
C PHE A 13 14.40 -14.91 -11.45
N ARG A 14 13.11 -14.72 -11.74
CA ARG A 14 12.12 -15.81 -11.71
C ARG A 14 12.49 -16.98 -12.63
N LEU A 15 13.01 -16.70 -13.82
CA LEU A 15 13.44 -17.76 -14.75
C LEU A 15 14.68 -18.47 -14.22
N ILE A 16 15.65 -17.72 -13.70
CA ILE A 16 16.84 -18.27 -13.05
C ILE A 16 16.43 -19.17 -11.87
N ALA A 17 15.54 -18.68 -11.00
CA ALA A 17 15.03 -19.45 -9.87
C ALA A 17 14.27 -20.71 -10.30
N ALA A 18 13.49 -20.65 -11.39
CA ALA A 18 12.82 -21.83 -11.93
C ALA A 18 13.83 -22.89 -12.42
N ILE A 19 14.92 -22.48 -13.07
CA ILE A 19 16.00 -23.38 -13.49
C ILE A 19 16.71 -23.96 -12.27
N LEU A 20 16.98 -23.16 -11.24
CA LEU A 20 17.56 -23.62 -9.98
C LEU A 20 16.66 -24.66 -9.29
N ILE A 21 15.34 -24.59 -9.43
CA ILE A 21 14.45 -25.65 -8.94
C ILE A 21 14.67 -26.96 -9.72
N ILE A 22 14.81 -26.90 -11.05
CA ILE A 22 15.17 -28.09 -11.84
C ILE A 22 16.52 -28.65 -11.37
N THR A 23 17.52 -27.78 -11.16
CA THR A 23 18.83 -28.15 -10.62
C THR A 23 18.72 -28.97 -9.33
N ILE A 24 17.84 -28.58 -8.39
CA ILE A 24 17.60 -29.32 -7.14
C ILE A 24 17.10 -30.75 -7.38
N HIS A 25 16.32 -30.98 -8.43
CA HIS A 25 15.66 -32.26 -8.68
C HIS A 25 16.41 -33.18 -9.66
N THR A 26 17.38 -32.66 -10.42
CA THR A 26 18.15 -33.44 -11.40
C THR A 26 19.60 -33.67 -11.02
N SER A 27 20.14 -32.97 -10.01
CA SER A 27 21.54 -33.12 -9.55
C SER A 27 22.56 -33.11 -10.69
N PRO A 28 22.73 -31.97 -11.40
CA PRO A 28 23.47 -31.90 -12.65
C PRO A 28 24.95 -32.29 -12.55
N LEU A 29 25.56 -32.20 -11.36
CA LEU A 29 26.98 -32.49 -11.17
C LEU A 29 27.22 -33.85 -10.51
N ALA A 30 26.17 -34.64 -10.24
CA ALA A 30 26.29 -35.92 -9.55
C ALA A 30 27.28 -36.90 -10.21
N SER A 31 27.36 -36.94 -11.54
CA SER A 31 28.31 -37.80 -12.26
C SER A 31 29.74 -37.25 -12.31
N PHE A 32 29.99 -36.02 -11.85
CA PHE A 32 31.28 -35.33 -11.94
C PHE A 32 31.93 -35.09 -10.58
N SER A 33 31.18 -34.60 -9.61
CA SER A 33 31.67 -34.29 -8.27
C SER A 33 30.52 -34.28 -7.27
N ALA A 34 30.56 -35.16 -6.28
CA ALA A 34 29.58 -35.20 -5.21
C ALA A 34 29.55 -33.87 -4.41
N THR A 35 30.72 -33.33 -4.08
CA THR A 35 30.83 -32.03 -3.39
C THR A 35 30.35 -30.88 -4.27
N GLY A 36 30.69 -30.89 -5.56
CA GLY A 36 30.20 -29.89 -6.52
C GLY A 36 28.68 -29.91 -6.64
N ASP A 37 28.07 -31.09 -6.72
CA ASP A 37 26.62 -31.25 -6.77
C ASP A 37 25.95 -30.81 -5.46
N PHE A 38 26.53 -31.16 -4.31
CA PHE A 38 26.04 -30.68 -3.01
C PHE A 38 26.03 -29.14 -2.96
N ILE A 39 27.13 -28.48 -3.32
CA ILE A 39 27.22 -27.02 -3.33
C ILE A 39 26.16 -26.43 -4.28
N LEU A 40 26.02 -26.99 -5.49
CA LEU A 40 25.09 -26.44 -6.47
C LEU A 40 23.62 -26.65 -6.07
N THR A 41 23.26 -27.86 -5.63
CA THR A 41 21.86 -28.24 -5.36
C THR A 41 21.39 -27.88 -3.96
N ARG A 42 22.26 -28.00 -2.95
CA ARG A 42 21.93 -27.79 -1.54
C ARG A 42 22.32 -26.41 -1.01
N ILE A 43 23.13 -25.63 -1.73
CA ILE A 43 23.56 -24.30 -1.27
C ILE A 43 23.12 -23.23 -2.27
N VAL A 44 23.63 -23.27 -3.51
CA VAL A 44 23.34 -22.26 -4.54
C VAL A 44 21.86 -22.25 -4.89
N ALA A 45 21.29 -23.40 -5.24
CA ALA A 45 19.91 -23.47 -5.71
C ALA A 45 18.87 -23.21 -4.60
N ARG A 46 19.25 -23.26 -3.32
CA ARG A 46 18.34 -23.01 -2.19
C ARG A 46 17.81 -21.58 -2.10
N VAL A 47 18.40 -20.63 -2.82
CA VAL A 47 17.88 -19.26 -2.93
C VAL A 47 16.55 -19.17 -3.71
N ALA A 48 16.23 -20.19 -4.53
CA ALA A 48 15.12 -20.13 -5.48
C ALA A 48 13.73 -19.99 -4.83
N VAL A 49 13.40 -20.86 -3.87
CA VAL A 49 12.08 -20.85 -3.21
C VAL A 49 11.89 -19.61 -2.31
N PRO A 50 12.83 -19.25 -1.43
CA PRO A 50 12.81 -17.97 -0.73
C PRO A 50 12.57 -16.76 -1.63
N PHE A 51 13.22 -16.72 -2.80
CA PHE A 51 13.02 -15.65 -3.77
C PHE A 51 11.56 -15.53 -4.22
N PHE A 52 10.87 -16.65 -4.49
CA PHE A 52 9.46 -16.63 -4.87
C PHE A 52 8.55 -16.17 -3.74
N PHE A 53 8.83 -16.56 -2.49
CA PHE A 53 8.10 -16.06 -1.32
C PHE A 53 8.33 -14.56 -1.10
N MET A 54 9.58 -14.08 -1.16
CA MET A 54 9.91 -12.65 -1.08
C MET A 54 9.26 -11.86 -2.20
N THR A 55 9.28 -12.38 -3.43
CA THR A 55 8.63 -11.74 -4.58
C THR A 55 7.12 -11.63 -4.37
N SER A 56 6.49 -12.68 -3.86
CA SER A 56 5.06 -12.67 -3.56
C SER A 56 4.76 -11.69 -2.43
N GLY A 57 5.54 -11.73 -1.35
CA GLY A 57 5.50 -10.79 -0.24
C GLY A 57 5.63 -9.34 -0.67
N PHE A 58 6.58 -9.03 -1.56
CA PHE A 58 6.85 -7.69 -2.07
C PHE A 58 5.64 -7.04 -2.77
N PHE A 59 4.80 -7.83 -3.45
CA PHE A 59 3.60 -7.31 -4.10
C PHE A 59 2.31 -7.47 -3.29
N LEU A 60 2.31 -8.34 -2.28
CA LEU A 60 1.12 -8.76 -1.55
C LEU A 60 1.03 -8.16 -0.14
N ILE A 61 2.13 -8.24 0.60
CA ILE A 61 2.19 -7.89 2.01
C ILE A 61 2.53 -6.42 2.12
N SER A 62 1.56 -5.66 2.62
CA SER A 62 1.77 -4.28 3.04
C SER A 62 1.16 -4.08 4.41
N ARG A 63 1.77 -3.21 5.21
CA ARG A 63 1.14 -2.69 6.43
C ARG A 63 -0.11 -1.88 6.09
N TYR A 64 -0.18 -1.34 4.88
CA TYR A 64 -1.23 -0.47 4.40
C TYR A 64 -2.22 -1.24 3.54
N SER A 65 -3.51 -1.18 3.88
CA SER A 65 -4.54 -1.86 3.09
C SER A 65 -5.85 -1.10 3.08
N ARG A 66 -6.42 -0.93 1.89
CA ARG A 66 -7.78 -0.41 1.72
C ARG A 66 -8.83 -1.47 2.07
N ASP A 67 -8.56 -2.72 1.69
CA ASP A 67 -9.37 -3.91 1.91
C ASP A 67 -8.49 -5.18 2.03
N ASN A 68 -9.08 -6.36 2.21
CA ASN A 68 -8.35 -7.64 2.22
C ASN A 68 -8.32 -8.31 0.83
N ASP A 69 -8.70 -7.60 -0.24
CA ASP A 69 -9.01 -8.23 -1.52
C ASP A 69 -7.75 -8.79 -2.21
N LYS A 70 -6.60 -8.15 -2.03
CA LYS A 70 -5.34 -8.62 -2.61
C LYS A 70 -4.95 -10.00 -2.08
N LEU A 71 -5.01 -10.19 -0.76
CA LEU A 71 -4.73 -11.48 -0.12
C LEU A 71 -5.74 -12.54 -0.57
N LYS A 72 -7.03 -12.21 -0.56
CA LYS A 72 -8.09 -13.14 -0.97
C LYS A 72 -7.92 -13.57 -2.44
N LYS A 73 -7.65 -12.62 -3.34
CA LYS A 73 -7.36 -12.90 -4.76
C LYS A 73 -6.12 -13.77 -4.94
N PHE A 74 -5.05 -13.52 -4.17
CA PHE A 74 -3.85 -14.35 -4.20
C PHE A 74 -4.13 -15.78 -3.72
N VAL A 75 -4.75 -15.94 -2.54
CA VAL A 75 -5.07 -17.26 -1.97
C VAL A 75 -5.98 -18.05 -2.90
N ASN A 76 -7.07 -17.46 -3.40
CA ASN A 76 -8.00 -18.13 -4.31
C ASN A 76 -7.30 -18.57 -5.60
N LYS A 77 -6.45 -17.70 -6.16
CA LYS A 77 -5.70 -18.02 -7.38
C LYS A 77 -4.70 -19.16 -7.14
N THR A 78 -3.93 -19.10 -6.06
CA THR A 78 -2.93 -20.12 -5.72
C THR A 78 -3.60 -21.45 -5.40
N ALA A 79 -4.72 -21.44 -4.68
CA ALA A 79 -5.52 -22.65 -4.40
C ALA A 79 -6.07 -23.29 -5.69
N CYS A 80 -6.56 -22.48 -6.64
CA CYS A 80 -7.00 -22.97 -7.94
C CYS A 80 -5.85 -23.60 -8.74
N ILE A 81 -4.69 -22.94 -8.79
CA ILE A 81 -3.48 -23.49 -9.42
C ILE A 81 -3.07 -24.81 -8.76
N TYR A 82 -3.13 -24.88 -7.43
CA TYR A 82 -2.79 -26.09 -6.70
C TYR A 82 -3.77 -27.23 -6.99
N GLY A 83 -5.07 -26.96 -7.02
CA GLY A 83 -6.08 -27.95 -7.43
C GLY A 83 -5.83 -28.49 -8.84
N ILE A 84 -5.52 -27.63 -9.80
CA ILE A 84 -5.17 -28.05 -11.17
C ILE A 84 -3.88 -28.88 -11.19
N ALA A 85 -2.85 -28.46 -10.45
CA ALA A 85 -1.60 -29.21 -10.36
C ALA A 85 -1.82 -30.60 -9.75
N ILE A 86 -2.62 -30.72 -8.68
CA ILE A 86 -2.98 -32.02 -8.10
C ILE A 86 -3.61 -32.92 -9.17
N LEU A 87 -4.59 -32.42 -9.92
CA LEU A 87 -5.27 -33.20 -10.98
C LEU A 87 -4.30 -33.68 -12.06
N ILE A 88 -3.37 -32.83 -12.50
CA ILE A 88 -2.33 -33.18 -13.49
C ILE A 88 -1.47 -34.35 -13.00
N TYR A 89 -1.24 -34.45 -11.70
CA TYR A 89 -0.32 -35.41 -11.10
C TYR A 89 -0.95 -36.69 -10.55
N ILE A 90 -2.29 -36.80 -10.56
CA ILE A 90 -2.99 -38.03 -10.18
C ILE A 90 -2.45 -39.27 -10.93
N PRO A 91 -2.27 -39.26 -12.27
CA PRO A 91 -1.77 -40.44 -12.99
C PRO A 91 -0.37 -40.87 -12.52
N VAL A 92 0.50 -39.91 -12.20
CA VAL A 92 1.84 -40.18 -11.68
C VAL A 92 1.77 -40.79 -10.28
N ASN A 93 0.87 -40.31 -9.42
CA ASN A 93 0.66 -40.86 -8.08
C ASN A 93 0.09 -42.28 -8.12
N ILE A 94 -0.83 -42.57 -9.06
CA ILE A 94 -1.32 -43.93 -9.31
C ILE A 94 -0.17 -44.85 -9.74
N TYR A 95 0.65 -44.40 -10.70
CA TYR A 95 1.81 -45.17 -11.17
C TYR A 95 2.82 -45.46 -10.06
N ASN A 96 3.06 -44.51 -9.16
CA ASN A 96 3.94 -44.68 -8.00
C ASN A 96 3.32 -45.51 -6.86
N GLY A 97 2.10 -46.01 -7.02
CA GLY A 97 1.41 -46.81 -6.00
C GLY A 97 0.99 -46.03 -4.75
N TYR A 98 0.93 -44.70 -4.82
CA TYR A 98 0.64 -43.83 -3.67
C TYR A 98 -0.68 -44.18 -2.97
N PHE A 99 -1.72 -44.52 -3.73
CA PHE A 99 -3.05 -44.85 -3.18
C PHE A 99 -3.13 -46.23 -2.52
N ASN A 100 -2.05 -47.02 -2.56
CA ASN A 100 -1.96 -48.32 -1.92
C ASN A 100 -1.21 -48.27 -0.57
N SER A 101 -0.86 -47.08 -0.07
CA SER A 101 -0.15 -46.91 1.21
C SER A 101 -1.04 -47.16 2.42
N ASP A 102 -0.49 -47.74 3.49
CA ASP A 102 -1.12 -47.76 4.81
C ASP A 102 -1.39 -46.35 5.33
N ASN A 103 -2.47 -46.14 6.10
CA ASN A 103 -2.88 -44.84 6.62
C ASN A 103 -3.12 -43.76 5.55
N LEU A 104 -3.77 -44.14 4.44
CA LEU A 104 -4.04 -43.30 3.28
C LEU A 104 -4.69 -41.93 3.60
N ILE A 105 -5.75 -41.90 4.42
CA ILE A 105 -6.50 -40.66 4.69
C ILE A 105 -5.66 -39.62 5.46
N PRO A 106 -4.99 -39.98 6.59
CA PRO A 106 -4.03 -39.08 7.24
C PRO A 106 -2.94 -38.55 6.31
N ASN A 107 -2.34 -39.42 5.48
CA ASN A 107 -1.27 -39.03 4.56
C ASN A 107 -1.77 -38.05 3.49
N ILE A 108 -2.95 -38.28 2.91
CA ILE A 108 -3.56 -37.35 1.95
C ILE A 108 -3.81 -35.97 2.59
N LEU A 109 -4.30 -35.92 3.83
CA LEU A 109 -4.53 -34.64 4.52
C LEU A 109 -3.21 -33.91 4.78
N LYS A 110 -2.20 -34.64 5.26
CA LYS A 110 -0.85 -34.13 5.47
C LYS A 110 -0.24 -33.57 4.19
N ASP A 111 -0.30 -34.31 3.10
CA ASP A 111 0.21 -33.88 1.79
C ASP A 111 -0.59 -32.73 1.19
N LEU A 112 -1.92 -32.73 1.37
CA LEU A 112 -2.76 -31.66 0.86
C LEU A 112 -2.41 -30.32 1.51
N PHE A 113 -2.19 -30.29 2.83
CA PHE A 113 -2.01 -29.04 3.58
C PHE A 113 -0.55 -28.63 3.81
N PHE A 114 0.39 -29.58 3.87
CA PHE A 114 1.78 -29.28 4.25
C PHE A 114 2.80 -29.75 3.22
N ASP A 115 2.80 -31.04 2.89
CA ASP A 115 3.95 -31.66 2.21
C ASP A 115 3.83 -31.66 0.67
N GLY A 116 2.65 -31.31 0.15
CA GLY A 116 2.31 -31.37 -1.27
C GLY A 116 1.99 -32.81 -1.71
N THR A 117 0.95 -32.97 -2.53
CA THR A 117 0.58 -34.28 -3.11
C THR A 117 1.67 -34.92 -4.00
N ILE A 118 2.68 -34.14 -4.37
CA ILE A 118 3.99 -34.59 -4.81
C ILE A 118 5.03 -33.70 -4.13
N TYR A 119 6.18 -34.27 -3.79
CA TYR A 119 7.30 -33.64 -3.08
C TYR A 119 7.72 -32.23 -3.53
N HIS A 120 7.46 -31.81 -4.76
CA HIS A 120 7.81 -30.46 -5.24
C HIS A 120 6.67 -29.47 -5.06
N LEU A 121 5.41 -29.92 -5.00
CA LEU A 121 4.18 -29.10 -4.94
C LEU A 121 3.96 -28.41 -3.60
N TRP A 122 4.71 -28.77 -2.55
CA TRP A 122 4.65 -28.17 -1.21
C TRP A 122 4.72 -26.64 -1.19
N TYR A 123 5.39 -26.03 -2.18
CA TYR A 123 5.49 -24.57 -2.29
C TYR A 123 4.12 -23.88 -2.42
N LEU A 124 3.12 -24.53 -3.02
CA LEU A 124 1.79 -23.95 -3.21
C LEU A 124 0.98 -23.85 -1.89
N PRO A 125 0.77 -24.92 -1.11
CA PRO A 125 0.17 -24.79 0.22
C PRO A 125 1.04 -23.92 1.14
N ALA A 126 2.38 -24.04 1.07
CA ALA A 126 3.27 -23.17 1.84
C ALA A 126 3.10 -21.68 1.48
N SER A 127 2.85 -21.35 0.22
CA SER A 127 2.55 -19.98 -0.22
C SER A 127 1.22 -19.47 0.35
N ILE A 128 0.21 -20.33 0.45
CA ILE A 128 -1.11 -19.98 0.98
C ILE A 128 -1.01 -19.67 2.49
N PHE A 129 -0.50 -20.62 3.27
CA PHE A 129 -0.35 -20.46 4.72
C PHE A 129 0.66 -19.37 5.06
N GLY A 130 1.80 -19.36 4.37
CA GLY A 130 2.86 -18.37 4.56
C GLY A 130 2.37 -16.93 4.33
N ALA A 131 1.61 -16.70 3.25
CA ALA A 131 1.02 -15.39 2.97
C ALA A 131 0.00 -14.96 4.03
N TRP A 132 -0.83 -15.90 4.51
CA TRP A 132 -1.85 -15.61 5.51
C TRP A 132 -1.24 -15.25 6.87
N ILE A 133 -0.27 -16.04 7.34
CA ILE A 133 0.47 -15.78 8.58
C ILE A 133 1.23 -14.45 8.46
N ALA A 134 1.98 -14.23 7.38
CA ALA A 134 2.73 -13.00 7.15
C ALA A 134 1.83 -11.76 7.18
N TRP A 135 0.68 -11.83 6.49
CA TRP A 135 -0.28 -10.74 6.45
C TRP A 135 -0.87 -10.45 7.85
N TYR A 136 -1.25 -11.50 8.58
CA TYR A 136 -1.79 -11.36 9.93
C TYR A 136 -0.77 -10.69 10.86
N LEU A 137 0.47 -11.17 10.85
CA LEU A 137 1.55 -10.63 11.69
C LEU A 137 1.85 -9.16 11.36
N VAL A 138 2.00 -8.81 10.08
CA VAL A 138 2.31 -7.43 9.67
C VAL A 138 1.17 -6.47 9.99
N LYS A 139 -0.07 -6.88 9.75
CA LYS A 139 -1.26 -6.05 9.99
C LYS A 139 -1.45 -5.75 11.47
N HIS A 140 -1.28 -6.74 12.34
CA HIS A 140 -1.54 -6.58 13.78
C HIS A 140 -0.32 -6.06 14.57
N PHE A 141 0.90 -6.48 14.21
CA PHE A 141 2.07 -6.26 15.05
C PHE A 141 3.14 -5.36 14.42
N ASP A 142 3.04 -4.96 13.14
CA ASP A 142 4.09 -4.36 12.29
C ASP A 142 5.23 -5.25 11.86
N TYR A 143 6.00 -4.77 10.87
CA TYR A 143 7.21 -5.40 10.40
C TYR A 143 8.25 -5.71 11.47
N LYS A 144 8.50 -4.84 12.46
CA LYS A 144 9.56 -5.11 13.44
C LYS A 144 9.19 -6.31 14.30
N ARG A 145 7.97 -6.34 14.83
CA ARG A 145 7.48 -7.47 15.64
C ARG A 145 7.19 -8.69 14.79
N ALA A 146 6.61 -8.51 13.59
CA ALA A 146 6.34 -9.59 12.65
C ALA A 146 7.64 -10.30 12.23
N LEU A 147 8.71 -9.55 11.92
CA LEU A 147 10.02 -10.12 11.62
C LEU A 147 10.53 -10.93 12.81
N ILE A 148 10.51 -10.39 14.03
CA ILE A 148 10.92 -11.14 15.25
C ILE A 148 10.13 -12.44 15.39
N MET A 149 8.80 -12.39 15.31
CA MET A 149 7.94 -13.58 15.45
C MET A 149 8.21 -14.61 14.35
N SER A 150 8.35 -14.16 13.10
CA SER A 150 8.66 -15.05 11.98
C SER A 150 10.08 -15.60 11.99
N SER A 151 11.05 -14.87 12.55
CA SER A 151 12.41 -15.37 12.78
C SER A 151 12.42 -16.45 13.87
N ILE A 152 11.59 -16.33 14.91
CA ILE A 152 11.42 -17.40 15.90
C ILE A 152 10.83 -18.65 15.24
N LEU A 153 9.79 -18.51 14.41
CA LEU A 153 9.23 -19.63 13.65
C LEU A 153 10.29 -20.26 12.73
N TYR A 154 11.11 -19.46 12.05
CA TYR A 154 12.20 -19.95 11.21
C TYR A 154 13.26 -20.69 12.01
N LEU A 155 13.64 -20.21 13.19
CA LEU A 155 14.58 -20.89 14.07
C LEU A 155 14.04 -22.24 14.55
N ILE A 156 12.75 -22.31 14.93
CA ILE A 156 12.11 -23.60 15.23
C ILE A 156 12.18 -24.52 14.01
N GLY A 157 11.90 -24.00 12.80
CA GLY A 157 12.03 -24.80 11.60
C GLY A 157 13.45 -25.31 11.34
N LEU A 158 14.45 -24.44 11.53
CA LEU A 158 15.87 -24.72 11.30
C LEU A 158 16.36 -25.91 12.14
N PHE A 159 15.94 -25.94 13.41
CA PHE A 159 16.26 -27.01 14.35
C PHE A 159 15.51 -28.32 14.08
N GLY A 160 14.43 -28.31 13.31
CA GLY A 160 13.79 -29.52 12.78
C GLY A 160 14.29 -29.97 11.41
N ASP A 161 15.19 -29.20 10.77
CA ASP A 161 15.67 -29.44 9.40
C ASP A 161 17.20 -29.64 9.42
N SER A 162 17.98 -28.60 9.11
CA SER A 162 19.43 -28.70 8.93
C SER A 162 20.23 -28.77 10.23
N TYR A 163 19.61 -28.47 11.38
CA TYR A 163 20.23 -28.56 12.72
C TYR A 163 19.66 -29.71 13.58
N TYR A 164 18.90 -30.63 12.98
CA TYR A 164 18.14 -31.66 13.70
C TYR A 164 18.99 -32.55 14.60
N GLY A 165 20.20 -32.93 14.20
CA GLY A 165 21.14 -33.76 14.97
C GLY A 165 21.59 -33.12 16.29
N ILE A 166 21.37 -31.81 16.49
CA ILE A 166 21.50 -31.17 17.81
C ILE A 166 20.27 -31.43 18.67
N THR A 167 19.07 -31.31 18.08
CA THR A 167 17.80 -31.48 18.81
C THR A 167 17.46 -32.91 19.16
N GLU A 168 17.85 -33.87 18.31
CA GLU A 168 17.64 -35.29 18.54
C GLU A 168 18.32 -35.77 19.83
N LYS A 169 19.45 -35.14 20.19
CA LYS A 169 20.20 -35.41 21.42
C LYS A 169 19.54 -34.86 22.69
N ILE A 170 18.51 -34.02 22.56
CA ILE A 170 17.81 -33.38 23.67
C ILE A 170 16.39 -33.96 23.76
N SER A 171 16.14 -34.80 24.77
CA SER A 171 14.90 -35.60 24.88
C SER A 171 13.60 -34.79 24.73
N GLY A 172 13.50 -33.64 25.39
CA GLY A 172 12.31 -32.78 25.32
C GLY A 172 12.08 -32.16 23.94
N LEU A 173 13.16 -31.80 23.22
CA LEU A 173 13.06 -31.24 21.87
C LEU A 173 12.80 -32.33 20.83
N ASN A 174 13.41 -33.49 20.97
CA ASN A 174 13.15 -34.63 20.09
C ASN A 174 11.66 -35.00 20.11
N SER A 175 11.06 -35.15 21.30
CA SER A 175 9.61 -35.42 21.42
C SER A 175 8.73 -34.37 20.74
N PHE A 176 9.10 -33.09 20.84
CA PHE A 176 8.41 -32.01 20.14
C PHE A 176 8.48 -32.17 18.62
N TYR A 177 9.66 -32.42 18.05
CA TYR A 177 9.81 -32.59 16.61
C TYR A 177 9.18 -33.87 16.09
N GLN A 178 9.19 -34.97 16.86
CA GLN A 178 8.44 -36.18 16.49
C GLN A 178 6.94 -35.90 16.35
N PHE A 179 6.37 -35.07 17.24
CA PHE A 179 4.99 -34.62 17.09
C PHE A 179 4.79 -33.74 15.84
N VAL A 180 5.71 -32.81 15.57
CA VAL A 180 5.67 -32.01 14.33
C VAL A 180 5.70 -32.91 13.09
N PHE A 181 6.52 -33.97 13.09
CA PHE A 181 6.67 -34.89 11.96
C PHE A 181 5.45 -35.79 11.71
N GLN A 182 4.56 -35.93 12.70
CA GLN A 182 3.25 -36.56 12.48
C GLN A 182 2.34 -35.71 11.57
N VAL A 183 2.55 -34.39 11.53
CA VAL A 183 1.70 -33.44 10.80
C VAL A 183 2.35 -32.97 9.49
N SER A 184 3.68 -32.93 9.41
CA SER A 184 4.43 -32.53 8.20
C SER A 184 5.79 -33.20 8.18
N ASP A 185 6.18 -33.79 7.06
CA ASP A 185 7.44 -34.56 6.93
C ASP A 185 8.70 -33.73 7.19
N TYR A 186 8.61 -32.42 6.98
CA TYR A 186 9.72 -31.49 7.13
C TYR A 186 9.23 -30.13 7.63
N THR A 187 10.10 -29.43 8.35
CA THR A 187 9.79 -28.10 8.86
C THR A 187 9.95 -27.00 7.81
N ARG A 188 10.54 -27.29 6.64
CA ARG A 188 10.53 -26.40 5.47
C ARG A 188 9.13 -26.31 4.83
N ASN A 189 8.19 -25.67 5.52
CA ASN A 189 6.78 -25.60 5.14
C ASN A 189 6.17 -24.19 5.28
N GLY A 190 4.85 -24.09 5.11
CA GLY A 190 4.12 -22.82 5.17
C GLY A 190 4.11 -22.11 6.51
N VAL A 191 4.48 -22.79 7.60
CA VAL A 191 4.42 -22.26 8.96
C VAL A 191 5.79 -21.78 9.43
N PHE A 192 6.82 -22.63 9.34
CA PHE A 192 8.14 -22.29 9.88
C PHE A 192 9.03 -21.57 8.86
N PHE A 193 8.86 -21.83 7.56
CA PHE A 193 9.78 -21.32 6.54
C PHE A 193 9.22 -20.11 5.77
N ALA A 194 8.04 -20.26 5.17
CA ALA A 194 7.48 -19.27 4.26
C ALA A 194 7.23 -17.87 4.86
N PRO A 195 6.65 -17.71 6.09
CA PRO A 195 6.21 -16.40 6.57
C PRO A 195 7.32 -15.35 6.63
N LEU A 196 8.51 -15.74 7.07
CA LEU A 196 9.65 -14.83 7.20
C LEU A 196 10.03 -14.21 5.84
N PHE A 197 10.08 -15.00 4.78
CA PHE A 197 10.39 -14.50 3.44
C PHE A 197 9.27 -13.63 2.85
N PHE A 198 8.00 -13.94 3.11
CA PHE A 198 6.89 -13.04 2.76
C PHE A 198 7.01 -11.68 3.46
N ILE A 199 7.32 -11.69 4.77
CA ILE A 199 7.47 -10.47 5.57
C ILE A 199 8.69 -9.66 5.10
N LEU A 200 9.83 -10.31 4.83
CA LEU A 200 11.01 -9.65 4.26
C LEU A 200 10.71 -8.97 2.92
N GLY A 201 9.98 -9.65 2.04
CA GLY A 201 9.52 -9.08 0.77
C GLY A 201 8.65 -7.82 0.97
N GLY A 202 7.63 -7.91 1.83
CA GLY A 202 6.75 -6.77 2.15
C GLY A 202 7.49 -5.61 2.82
N PHE A 203 8.43 -5.92 3.72
CA PHE A 203 9.26 -4.94 4.42
C PHE A 203 10.08 -4.10 3.44
N ILE A 204 10.72 -4.75 2.45
CA ILE A 204 11.49 -4.08 1.40
C ILE A 204 10.57 -3.21 0.52
N ALA A 205 9.34 -3.67 0.25
CA ALA A 205 8.37 -2.91 -0.54
C ALA A 205 7.90 -1.62 0.16
N ASP A 206 7.54 -1.71 1.44
CA ASP A 206 6.91 -0.61 2.19
C ASP A 206 7.90 0.44 2.71
N THR A 207 9.13 0.04 3.08
CA THR A 207 10.09 0.96 3.70
C THR A 207 10.83 1.85 2.70
N HIS A 208 10.80 1.52 1.41
CA HIS A 208 11.54 2.21 0.33
C HIS A 208 13.04 2.43 0.63
N HIS A 209 13.59 1.75 1.64
CA HIS A 209 15.00 1.84 2.01
C HIS A 209 15.83 1.18 0.90
N LYS A 210 16.64 1.96 0.19
CA LYS A 210 17.47 1.44 -0.90
C LYS A 210 18.91 1.35 -0.44
N ILE A 211 19.39 0.12 -0.28
CA ILE A 211 20.81 -0.16 -0.16
C ILE A 211 21.48 0.10 -1.51
N SER A 212 22.68 0.68 -1.51
CA SER A 212 23.44 0.91 -2.75
C SER A 212 23.76 -0.42 -3.44
N PHE A 213 23.82 -0.44 -4.78
CA PHE A 213 24.09 -1.66 -5.54
C PHE A 213 25.38 -2.37 -5.08
N ARG A 214 26.45 -1.60 -4.84
CA ARG A 214 27.73 -2.11 -4.31
C ARG A 214 27.57 -2.81 -2.96
N ASN A 215 26.84 -2.21 -2.02
CA ASN A 215 26.64 -2.80 -0.70
C ASN A 215 25.72 -4.02 -0.77
N SER A 216 24.71 -4.01 -1.65
CA SER A 216 23.88 -5.18 -1.91
C SER A 216 24.70 -6.34 -2.49
N PHE A 217 25.57 -6.08 -3.45
CA PHE A 217 26.42 -7.11 -4.06
C PHE A 217 27.45 -7.67 -3.08
N LEU A 218 28.18 -6.81 -2.37
CA LEU A 218 29.16 -7.24 -1.36
C LEU A 218 28.47 -8.01 -0.21
N GLY A 219 27.36 -7.49 0.29
CA GLY A 219 26.57 -8.16 1.33
C GLY A 219 26.09 -9.54 0.89
N CYS A 220 25.62 -9.66 -0.36
CA CYS A 220 25.23 -10.95 -0.95
C CYS A 220 26.41 -11.92 -1.05
N GLY A 221 27.60 -11.45 -1.48
CA GLY A 221 28.80 -12.28 -1.58
C GLY A 221 29.29 -12.79 -0.22
N ILE A 222 29.36 -11.91 0.78
CA ILE A 222 29.80 -12.27 2.14
C ILE A 222 28.82 -13.26 2.78
N SER A 223 27.52 -12.96 2.73
CA SER A 223 26.50 -13.85 3.29
C SER A 223 26.42 -15.19 2.57
N PHE A 224 26.65 -15.22 1.25
CA PHE A 224 26.74 -16.46 0.49
C PHE A 224 27.96 -17.30 0.91
N ALA A 225 29.13 -16.69 1.10
CA ALA A 225 30.32 -17.39 1.58
C ALA A 225 30.13 -17.98 3.00
N LEU A 226 29.44 -17.25 3.87
CA LEU A 226 29.08 -17.74 5.21
C LEU A 226 28.05 -18.86 5.15
N MET A 227 27.06 -18.77 4.25
CA MET A 227 26.08 -19.85 4.02
C MET A 227 26.75 -21.10 3.45
N LEU A 228 27.73 -20.94 2.56
CA LEU A 228 28.55 -22.04 2.06
C LEU A 228 29.32 -22.71 3.20
N ALA A 229 29.98 -21.94 4.06
CA ALA A 229 30.71 -22.47 5.21
C ALA A 229 29.78 -23.18 6.21
N GLU A 230 28.61 -22.59 6.51
CA GLU A 230 27.58 -23.17 7.36
C GLU A 230 27.10 -24.52 6.83
N ALA A 231 26.68 -24.57 5.56
CA ALA A 231 26.18 -25.79 4.95
C ALA A 231 27.24 -26.89 4.85
N MET A 232 28.49 -26.53 4.50
CA MET A 232 29.61 -27.49 4.47
C MET A 232 29.92 -28.04 5.86
N LEU A 233 29.86 -27.20 6.90
CA LEU A 233 30.08 -27.62 8.28
C LEU A 233 28.99 -28.57 8.77
N LEU A 234 27.72 -28.22 8.53
CA LEU A 234 26.59 -29.08 8.89
C LEU A 234 26.70 -30.45 8.21
N HIS A 235 26.97 -30.44 6.90
CA HIS A 235 27.13 -31.64 6.10
C HIS A 235 28.28 -32.53 6.60
N TYR A 236 29.43 -31.92 6.91
CA TYR A 236 30.58 -32.63 7.46
C TYR A 236 30.30 -33.26 8.83
N LEU A 237 29.48 -32.61 9.65
CA LEU A 237 29.09 -33.09 10.99
C LEU A 237 27.87 -34.02 10.97
N ASP A 238 27.26 -34.26 9.81
CA ASP A 238 26.06 -35.07 9.60
C ASP A 238 24.90 -34.70 10.56
N LEU A 239 24.69 -33.39 10.76
CA LEU A 239 23.67 -32.88 11.68
C LEU A 239 22.29 -32.72 11.02
N GLN A 240 22.23 -32.72 9.71
CA GLN A 240 21.02 -32.43 8.97
C GLN A 240 20.05 -33.62 8.94
N ARG A 241 18.76 -33.35 9.13
CA ARG A 241 17.69 -34.22 8.60
C ARG A 241 17.48 -33.93 7.11
N HIS A 242 17.49 -32.64 6.77
CA HIS A 242 17.45 -32.14 5.40
C HIS A 242 18.36 -30.92 5.23
N ASP A 243 18.99 -30.78 4.07
CA ASP A 243 19.85 -29.63 3.73
C ASP A 243 19.04 -28.51 3.08
N SER A 244 18.18 -27.82 3.83
CA SER A 244 17.25 -26.87 3.21
C SER A 244 16.97 -25.57 3.94
N MET A 245 17.46 -25.41 5.17
CA MET A 245 17.33 -24.17 5.94
C MET A 245 18.70 -23.76 6.51
N TYR A 246 19.05 -22.49 6.37
CA TYR A 246 20.33 -21.96 6.88
C TYR A 246 20.11 -20.61 7.57
N VAL A 247 20.93 -20.28 8.56
CA VAL A 247 20.95 -18.97 9.21
C VAL A 247 21.38 -17.91 8.20
N PHE A 248 22.47 -18.17 7.46
CA PHE A 248 23.01 -17.21 6.49
C PHE A 248 22.22 -17.10 5.19
N LEU A 249 21.23 -17.99 4.95
CA LEU A 249 20.26 -17.83 3.88
C LEU A 249 19.44 -16.54 4.05
N LEU A 250 19.13 -16.13 5.28
CA LEU A 250 18.33 -14.92 5.55
C LEU A 250 19.02 -13.63 5.06
N PRO A 251 20.26 -13.30 5.50
CA PRO A 251 20.97 -12.14 4.98
C PRO A 251 21.32 -12.29 3.50
N CYS A 252 21.62 -13.50 3.01
CA CYS A 252 21.86 -13.75 1.59
C CYS A 252 20.67 -13.33 0.74
N MET A 253 19.47 -13.79 1.11
CA MET A 253 18.24 -13.45 0.42
C MET A 253 17.89 -11.96 0.52
N TYR A 254 18.11 -11.33 1.68
CA TYR A 254 17.91 -9.90 1.85
C TYR A 254 18.76 -9.06 0.89
N PHE A 255 20.06 -9.33 0.83
CA PHE A 255 20.99 -8.61 -0.04
C PHE A 255 20.80 -8.94 -1.53
N LEU A 256 20.58 -10.22 -1.87
CA LEU A 256 20.26 -10.66 -3.22
C LEU A 256 19.02 -9.94 -3.76
N PHE A 257 17.95 -9.89 -2.97
CA PHE A 257 16.71 -9.23 -3.39
C PHE A 257 16.91 -7.73 -3.62
N HIS A 258 17.67 -7.05 -2.75
CA HIS A 258 18.04 -5.66 -2.97
C HIS A 258 18.90 -5.44 -4.23
N ALA A 259 19.85 -6.33 -4.53
CA ALA A 259 20.65 -6.26 -5.73
C ALA A 259 19.78 -6.38 -6.99
N ILE A 260 18.81 -7.30 -7.00
CA ILE A 260 17.86 -7.52 -8.09
C ILE A 260 17.00 -6.26 -8.35
N LEU A 261 16.58 -5.54 -7.29
CA LEU A 261 15.74 -4.34 -7.40
C LEU A 261 16.42 -3.14 -8.09
N HIS A 262 17.74 -3.15 -8.26
CA HIS A 262 18.46 -2.11 -9.02
C HIS A 262 18.23 -2.22 -10.53
N PHE A 263 17.90 -3.40 -11.04
CA PHE A 263 17.62 -3.61 -12.46
C PHE A 263 16.17 -3.22 -12.81
N GLN A 264 16.00 -2.00 -13.35
CA GLN A 264 14.73 -1.45 -13.79
C GLN A 264 14.62 -1.46 -15.32
N GLY A 265 13.44 -1.75 -15.86
CA GLY A 265 13.23 -1.93 -17.30
C GLY A 265 11.76 -2.04 -17.69
N LYS A 266 11.44 -2.73 -18.79
CA LYS A 266 10.05 -3.07 -19.17
C LYS A 266 9.60 -4.33 -18.43
N ARG A 267 8.39 -4.31 -17.87
CA ARG A 267 7.80 -5.49 -17.20
C ARG A 267 7.58 -6.62 -18.19
N LEU A 268 8.06 -7.82 -17.87
CA LEU A 268 7.90 -9.01 -18.71
C LEU A 268 6.91 -9.96 -18.02
N VAL A 269 5.61 -9.63 -18.12
CA VAL A 269 4.53 -10.35 -17.42
C VAL A 269 4.49 -11.83 -17.77
N TRP A 270 4.82 -12.17 -19.02
CA TRP A 270 4.88 -13.54 -19.52
C TRP A 270 5.89 -14.41 -18.75
N MET A 271 7.03 -13.85 -18.32
CA MET A 271 8.06 -14.58 -17.57
C MET A 271 7.54 -15.12 -16.23
N ARG A 272 6.57 -14.44 -15.61
CA ARG A 272 5.92 -14.91 -14.39
C ARG A 272 5.14 -16.21 -14.63
N THR A 273 4.34 -16.24 -15.69
CA THR A 273 3.53 -17.40 -16.02
C THR A 273 4.45 -18.54 -16.47
N LEU A 274 5.45 -18.22 -17.30
CA LEU A 274 6.45 -19.17 -17.75
C LEU A 274 7.18 -19.84 -16.58
N SER A 275 7.67 -19.07 -15.59
CA SER A 275 8.36 -19.64 -14.42
C SER A 275 7.47 -20.56 -13.59
N LEU A 276 6.17 -20.23 -13.48
CA LEU A 276 5.20 -21.07 -12.77
C LEU A 276 4.92 -22.36 -13.55
N CYS A 277 4.76 -22.28 -14.87
CA CYS A 277 4.60 -23.44 -15.73
C CYS A 277 5.82 -24.37 -15.62
N ILE A 278 7.04 -23.83 -15.71
CA ILE A 278 8.28 -24.60 -15.54
C ILE A 278 8.26 -25.32 -14.19
N TYR A 279 7.94 -24.60 -13.11
CA TYR A 279 7.83 -25.18 -11.78
C TYR A 279 6.81 -26.33 -11.71
N ILE A 280 5.63 -26.19 -12.33
CA ILE A 280 4.60 -27.25 -12.27
C ILE A 280 4.99 -28.45 -13.13
N ILE A 281 5.59 -28.26 -14.31
CA ILE A 281 5.75 -29.36 -15.28
C ILE A 281 7.10 -30.07 -15.22
N HIS A 282 8.14 -29.48 -14.61
CA HIS A 282 9.48 -30.04 -14.71
C HIS A 282 9.60 -31.51 -14.22
N PRO A 283 8.90 -31.98 -13.18
CA PRO A 283 8.96 -33.39 -12.78
C PRO A 283 8.34 -34.34 -13.80
N MET A 284 7.27 -33.92 -14.49
CA MET A 284 6.78 -34.66 -15.64
C MET A 284 7.82 -34.73 -16.76
N MET A 285 8.58 -33.66 -16.98
CA MET A 285 9.66 -33.67 -17.97
C MET A 285 10.82 -34.58 -17.55
N ILE A 286 11.13 -34.70 -16.25
CA ILE A 286 12.07 -35.71 -15.74
C ILE A 286 11.59 -37.12 -16.13
N ILE A 287 10.32 -37.45 -15.89
CA ILE A 287 9.74 -38.75 -16.24
C ILE A 287 9.75 -38.96 -17.76
N ALA A 288 9.36 -37.94 -18.55
CA ALA A 288 9.31 -38.00 -20.00
C ALA A 288 10.71 -38.24 -20.61
N VAL A 289 11.73 -37.51 -20.15
CA VAL A 289 13.12 -37.69 -20.61
C VAL A 289 13.62 -39.10 -20.27
N ARG A 290 13.33 -39.62 -19.07
CA ARG A 290 13.70 -41.00 -18.69
C ARG A 290 12.99 -42.05 -19.54
N LEU A 291 11.70 -41.85 -19.82
CA LEU A 291 10.92 -42.76 -20.67
C LEU A 291 11.46 -42.78 -22.10
N LEU A 292 11.69 -41.60 -22.69
CA LEU A 292 12.26 -41.46 -24.03
C LEU A 292 13.65 -42.10 -24.13
N ALA A 293 14.51 -41.87 -23.14
CA ALA A 293 15.83 -42.50 -23.08
C ALA A 293 15.73 -44.03 -23.02
N LYS A 294 14.74 -44.57 -22.30
CA LYS A 294 14.50 -46.02 -22.23
C LYS A 294 14.03 -46.61 -23.55
N VAL A 295 13.09 -45.95 -24.23
CA VAL A 295 12.53 -46.39 -25.51
C VAL A 295 13.56 -46.27 -26.65
N ALA A 296 14.36 -45.21 -26.64
CA ALA A 296 15.38 -44.96 -27.66
C ALA A 296 16.71 -45.69 -27.40
N HIS A 297 16.83 -46.46 -26.32
CA HIS A 297 18.07 -47.11 -25.89
C HIS A 297 19.25 -46.12 -25.69
N LEU A 298 18.96 -44.91 -25.20
CA LEU A 298 19.93 -43.81 -24.96
C LEU A 298 20.16 -43.56 -23.46
N GLN A 299 19.98 -44.55 -22.60
CA GLN A 299 20.05 -44.40 -21.14
C GLN A 299 21.43 -43.88 -20.68
N ASN A 300 22.52 -44.42 -21.23
CA ASN A 300 23.89 -44.01 -20.85
C ASN A 300 24.16 -42.53 -21.17
N LEU A 301 23.52 -42.02 -22.24
CA LEU A 301 23.69 -40.62 -22.64
C LEU A 301 22.74 -39.70 -21.87
N LEU A 302 21.45 -40.05 -21.76
CA LEU A 302 20.40 -39.14 -21.28
C LEU A 302 20.01 -39.32 -19.80
N ILE A 303 20.49 -40.37 -19.13
CA ILE A 303 20.22 -40.66 -17.72
C ILE A 303 21.52 -40.70 -16.91
N GLU A 304 22.53 -41.44 -17.36
CA GLU A 304 23.78 -41.60 -16.59
C GLU A 304 24.67 -40.34 -16.60
N ASN A 305 24.62 -39.55 -17.68
CA ASN A 305 25.24 -38.23 -17.72
C ASN A 305 24.32 -37.20 -17.06
N SER A 306 24.60 -36.86 -15.79
CA SER A 306 23.71 -36.00 -14.99
C SER A 306 23.58 -34.58 -15.57
N MET A 307 24.65 -34.05 -16.19
CA MET A 307 24.62 -32.73 -16.80
C MET A 307 23.74 -32.72 -18.05
N LEU A 308 23.87 -33.73 -18.92
CA LEU A 308 23.04 -33.83 -20.12
C LEU A 308 21.57 -34.09 -19.76
N HIS A 309 21.31 -34.91 -18.74
CA HIS A 309 19.97 -35.10 -18.18
C HIS A 309 19.36 -33.77 -17.75
N PHE A 310 20.08 -32.98 -16.95
CA PHE A 310 19.64 -31.64 -16.51
C PHE A 310 19.36 -30.70 -17.68
N LEU A 311 20.27 -30.61 -18.66
CA LEU A 311 20.09 -29.75 -19.84
C LEU A 311 18.85 -30.14 -20.64
N MET A 312 18.61 -31.44 -20.82
CA MET A 312 17.43 -31.95 -21.53
C MET A 312 16.13 -31.70 -20.77
N VAL A 313 16.12 -31.86 -19.44
CA VAL A 313 14.96 -31.52 -18.62
C VAL A 313 14.70 -30.02 -18.65
N CYS A 314 15.74 -29.17 -18.60
CA CYS A 314 15.59 -27.72 -18.73
C CYS A 314 15.01 -27.35 -20.09
N PHE A 315 15.58 -27.87 -21.17
CA PHE A 315 15.15 -27.58 -22.53
C PHE A 315 13.68 -27.97 -22.74
N THR A 316 13.30 -29.20 -22.38
CA THR A 316 11.92 -29.70 -22.54
C THR A 316 10.94 -28.94 -21.63
N SER A 317 11.31 -28.66 -20.38
CA SER A 317 10.49 -27.86 -19.46
C SER A 317 10.26 -26.44 -19.97
N VAL A 318 11.29 -25.79 -20.51
CA VAL A 318 11.15 -24.45 -21.10
C VAL A 318 10.28 -24.51 -22.36
N ALA A 319 10.57 -25.43 -23.29
CA ALA A 319 9.83 -25.55 -24.55
C ALA A 319 8.32 -25.79 -24.33
N VAL A 320 7.97 -26.77 -23.48
CA VAL A 320 6.56 -27.06 -23.15
C VAL A 320 5.92 -25.90 -22.40
N SER A 321 6.65 -25.24 -21.48
CA SER A 321 6.13 -24.08 -20.76
C SER A 321 5.88 -22.87 -21.67
N ILE A 322 6.68 -22.68 -22.73
CA ILE A 322 6.46 -21.62 -23.72
C ILE A 322 5.11 -21.84 -24.43
N VAL A 323 4.88 -23.07 -24.91
CA VAL A 323 3.62 -23.45 -25.57
C VAL A 323 2.44 -23.31 -24.62
N ALA A 324 2.55 -23.88 -23.41
CA ALA A 324 1.50 -23.79 -22.40
C ALA A 324 1.18 -22.32 -22.04
N THR A 325 2.21 -21.48 -21.90
CA THR A 325 2.01 -20.07 -21.58
C THR A 325 1.37 -19.32 -22.74
N ALA A 326 1.75 -19.59 -23.99
CA ALA A 326 1.12 -18.98 -25.17
C ALA A 326 -0.38 -19.33 -25.26
N LEU A 327 -0.74 -20.60 -25.00
CA LEU A 327 -2.14 -21.04 -24.96
C LEU A 327 -2.92 -20.37 -23.83
N LEU A 328 -2.35 -20.32 -22.62
CA LEU A 328 -2.97 -19.66 -21.47
C LEU A 328 -3.15 -18.15 -21.69
N GLU A 329 -2.20 -17.49 -22.36
CA GLU A 329 -2.31 -16.08 -22.71
C GLU A 329 -3.37 -15.81 -23.76
N ASP A 330 -3.53 -16.66 -24.78
CA ASP A 330 -4.59 -16.51 -25.79
C ASP A 330 -5.98 -16.63 -25.15
N ILE A 331 -6.18 -17.64 -24.29
CA ILE A 331 -7.42 -17.83 -23.52
C ILE A 331 -7.66 -16.64 -22.59
N SER A 332 -6.62 -16.15 -21.91
CA SER A 332 -6.75 -14.99 -21.01
C SER A 332 -6.98 -13.68 -21.76
N ARG A 333 -6.44 -13.50 -22.98
CA ARG A 333 -6.63 -12.30 -23.80
C ARG A 333 -8.06 -12.18 -24.28
N LYS A 334 -8.67 -13.29 -24.75
CA LYS A 334 -10.07 -13.34 -25.17
C LYS A 334 -11.05 -12.98 -24.05
N ASN A 335 -10.68 -13.18 -22.78
CA ASN A 335 -11.53 -12.94 -21.62
C ASN A 335 -11.19 -11.67 -20.81
N LYS A 336 -10.15 -10.91 -21.16
CA LYS A 336 -9.79 -9.67 -20.44
C LYS A 336 -10.49 -8.46 -21.04
N LYS A 337 -11.53 -7.97 -20.36
CA LYS A 337 -11.94 -6.57 -20.51
C LYS A 337 -10.83 -5.69 -19.92
N PRO A 338 -10.28 -4.70 -20.66
CA PRO A 338 -9.44 -3.69 -20.04
C PRO A 338 -10.30 -2.93 -19.06
N VAL A 339 -10.01 -3.07 -17.76
CA VAL A 339 -10.54 -2.15 -16.75
C VAL A 339 -9.48 -1.07 -16.64
N SER A 340 -9.67 0.06 -17.32
CA SER A 340 -8.81 1.21 -17.14
C SER A 340 -9.50 2.18 -16.19
N ASN A 341 -8.78 2.54 -15.13
CA ASN A 341 -9.28 3.48 -14.12
C ASN A 341 -9.36 4.92 -14.65
N THR A 342 -9.09 5.14 -15.94
CA THR A 342 -9.17 6.44 -16.61
C THR A 342 -10.21 6.47 -17.74
N ASP A 343 -11.04 5.42 -17.90
CA ASP A 343 -11.97 5.28 -19.04
C ASP A 343 -13.10 6.34 -19.11
N ARG A 344 -13.28 7.15 -18.06
CA ARG A 344 -14.36 8.14 -17.99
C ARG A 344 -13.90 9.45 -17.38
N ALA A 345 -13.70 9.45 -16.07
CA ALA A 345 -13.31 10.59 -15.27
C ALA A 345 -12.58 10.09 -14.03
N TRP A 346 -11.53 10.78 -13.60
CA TRP A 346 -10.68 10.36 -12.49
C TRP A 346 -10.03 11.57 -11.82
N ILE A 347 -9.50 11.35 -10.62
CA ILE A 347 -8.56 12.27 -9.99
C ILE A 347 -7.15 11.72 -10.07
N GLU A 348 -6.20 12.59 -10.39
CA GLU A 348 -4.77 12.31 -10.23
C GLU A 348 -4.28 12.95 -8.93
N VAL A 349 -3.57 12.16 -8.12
CA VAL A 349 -3.00 12.61 -6.84
C VAL A 349 -1.47 12.49 -6.94
N ASP A 350 -0.79 13.63 -6.91
CA ASP A 350 0.67 13.69 -6.95
C ASP A 350 1.26 13.56 -5.54
N LEU A 351 1.61 12.33 -5.17
CA LEU A 351 2.18 12.02 -3.86
C LEU A 351 3.57 12.64 -3.66
N LYS A 352 4.28 13.01 -4.74
CA LYS A 352 5.55 13.72 -4.64
C LYS A 352 5.34 15.16 -4.23
N ASN A 353 4.33 15.82 -4.80
CA ASN A 353 3.93 17.18 -4.38
C ASN A 353 3.45 17.18 -2.92
N LEU A 354 2.67 16.17 -2.51
CA LEU A 354 2.26 16.03 -1.10
C LEU A 354 3.47 15.90 -0.16
N ALA A 355 4.43 15.02 -0.50
CA ALA A 355 5.64 14.83 0.30
C ALA A 355 6.52 16.09 0.33
N HIS A 356 6.62 16.82 -0.78
CA HIS A 356 7.27 18.12 -0.85
C HIS A 356 6.60 19.13 0.09
N ASN A 357 5.28 19.28 0.03
CA ASN A 357 4.52 20.20 0.89
C ASN A 357 4.72 19.87 2.37
N ALA A 358 4.59 18.59 2.76
CA ALA A 358 4.80 18.16 4.14
C ALA A 358 6.22 18.52 4.64
N LYS A 359 7.25 18.36 3.78
CA LYS A 359 8.63 18.72 4.10
C LYS A 359 8.82 20.24 4.21
N VAL A 360 8.26 21.02 3.30
CA VAL A 360 8.33 22.49 3.32
C VAL A 360 7.65 23.04 4.57
N LEU A 361 6.44 22.56 4.87
CA LEU A 361 5.69 22.93 6.07
C LEU A 361 6.47 22.59 7.34
N LYS A 362 6.97 21.35 7.45
CA LYS A 362 7.76 20.91 8.61
C LYS A 362 9.04 21.72 8.78
N LYS A 363 9.71 22.12 7.69
CA LYS A 363 10.92 22.96 7.73
C LYS A 363 10.63 24.39 8.21
N ALA A 364 9.45 24.93 7.90
CA ALA A 364 9.04 26.28 8.30
C ALA A 364 8.48 26.34 9.74
N MET A 365 8.20 25.20 10.36
CA MET A 365 7.72 25.10 11.74
C MET A 365 8.86 25.27 12.76
N PRO A 366 8.57 25.77 13.97
CA PRO A 366 9.53 25.76 15.07
C PRO A 366 10.07 24.34 15.36
N PRO A 367 11.31 24.18 15.87
CA PRO A 367 11.96 22.87 16.02
C PRO A 367 11.15 21.82 16.80
N LYS A 368 10.41 22.25 17.84
CA LYS A 368 9.57 21.37 18.68
C LYS A 368 8.15 21.18 18.12
N CYS A 369 7.72 22.02 17.19
CA CYS A 369 6.38 21.99 16.61
C CYS A 369 6.25 20.84 15.59
N GLN A 370 5.14 20.12 15.62
CA GLN A 370 4.84 19.00 14.75
C GLN A 370 3.72 19.31 13.76
N LEU A 371 3.82 18.71 12.57
CA LEU A 371 2.76 18.74 11.57
C LEU A 371 1.64 17.81 12.02
N MET A 372 0.43 18.35 12.23
CA MET A 372 -0.80 17.57 12.36
C MET A 372 -1.56 17.64 11.04
N ALA A 373 -1.51 16.55 10.26
CA ALA A 373 -2.13 16.48 8.94
C ALA A 373 -3.65 16.35 9.05
N VAL A 374 -4.40 17.34 8.55
CA VAL A 374 -5.86 17.32 8.56
C VAL A 374 -6.37 16.57 7.33
N VAL A 375 -6.89 15.37 7.54
CA VAL A 375 -7.28 14.40 6.50
C VAL A 375 -8.78 14.04 6.52
N LYS A 376 -9.60 14.89 7.16
CA LYS A 376 -11.07 14.79 7.15
C LYS A 376 -11.66 14.90 5.73
N ALA A 377 -12.89 14.43 5.54
CA ALA A 377 -13.64 14.48 4.29
C ALA A 377 -12.84 13.89 3.12
N GLU A 378 -12.39 12.64 3.27
CA GLU A 378 -11.52 11.97 2.30
C GLU A 378 -10.26 12.78 1.97
N ALA A 379 -9.56 13.29 3.01
CA ALA A 379 -8.41 14.16 2.83
C ALA A 379 -8.69 15.34 1.88
N TYR A 380 -9.77 16.09 2.14
CA TYR A 380 -10.24 17.17 1.29
C TYR A 380 -10.45 16.68 -0.16
N GLY A 381 -11.11 15.53 -0.34
CA GLY A 381 -11.35 14.90 -1.64
C GLY A 381 -10.15 14.22 -2.30
N HIS A 382 -8.95 14.34 -1.75
CA HIS A 382 -7.73 13.71 -2.29
C HIS A 382 -7.60 12.21 -1.97
N ARG A 383 -8.54 11.71 -1.16
CA ARG A 383 -8.74 10.33 -0.71
C ARG A 383 -7.86 9.96 0.47
N ALA A 384 -8.52 9.57 1.57
CA ALA A 384 -7.86 9.47 2.86
C ALA A 384 -6.82 8.35 2.90
N PHE A 385 -7.02 7.25 2.17
CA PHE A 385 -6.08 6.12 2.14
C PHE A 385 -4.74 6.52 1.54
N GLU A 386 -4.75 7.04 0.32
CA GLU A 386 -3.55 7.41 -0.44
C GLU A 386 -2.75 8.50 0.29
N ILE A 387 -3.45 9.54 0.78
CA ILE A 387 -2.84 10.65 1.50
C ILE A 387 -2.26 10.23 2.86
N SER A 388 -3.06 9.60 3.73
CA SER A 388 -2.61 9.30 5.09
C SER A 388 -1.44 8.30 5.12
N THR A 389 -1.47 7.30 4.25
CA THR A 389 -0.41 6.28 4.18
C THR A 389 0.88 6.85 3.60
N CYS A 390 0.80 7.75 2.61
CA CYS A 390 1.96 8.50 2.11
C CYS A 390 2.59 9.35 3.22
N LEU A 391 1.77 10.12 3.94
CA LEU A 391 2.22 11.01 5.02
C LEU A 391 2.88 10.23 6.18
N GLU A 392 2.32 9.09 6.57
CA GLU A 392 2.92 8.27 7.61
C GLU A 392 4.27 7.68 7.18
N LYS A 393 4.37 7.22 5.92
CA LYS A 393 5.63 6.70 5.35
C LYS A 393 6.77 7.73 5.37
N ILE A 394 6.44 9.01 5.17
CA ILE A 394 7.43 10.11 5.24
C ILE A 394 7.62 10.68 6.65
N GLY A 395 7.01 10.06 7.67
CA GLY A 395 7.27 10.35 9.08
C GLY A 395 6.30 11.32 9.76
N VAL A 396 5.15 11.64 9.15
CA VAL A 396 4.09 12.39 9.83
C VAL A 396 3.45 11.50 10.90
N LYS A 397 3.39 12.00 12.14
CA LYS A 397 2.96 11.22 13.31
C LYS A 397 1.66 11.70 13.95
N ALA A 398 1.07 12.79 13.46
CA ALA A 398 -0.17 13.34 13.98
C ALA A 398 -1.15 13.61 12.82
N PHE A 399 -2.39 13.17 12.99
CA PHE A 399 -3.46 13.29 12.03
C PHE A 399 -4.71 13.85 12.71
N ALA A 400 -5.53 14.57 11.96
CA ALA A 400 -6.81 15.07 12.43
C ALA A 400 -7.94 14.71 11.45
N VAL A 401 -9.04 14.23 12.00
CA VAL A 401 -10.25 13.81 11.29
C VAL A 401 -11.48 14.54 11.87
N ALA A 402 -12.59 14.58 11.15
CA ALA A 402 -13.82 15.16 11.65
C ALA A 402 -14.57 14.21 12.57
N THR A 403 -14.61 12.91 12.23
CA THR A 403 -15.46 11.92 12.92
C THR A 403 -14.67 10.70 13.40
N ILE A 404 -15.25 9.97 14.36
CA ILE A 404 -14.73 8.68 14.81
C ILE A 404 -14.62 7.66 13.66
N ASP A 405 -15.57 7.62 12.72
CA ASP A 405 -15.55 6.65 11.63
C ASP A 405 -14.40 6.90 10.65
N GLU A 406 -14.05 8.16 10.41
CA GLU A 406 -12.81 8.52 9.71
C GLU A 406 -11.58 8.05 10.49
N GLY A 407 -11.53 8.26 11.81
CA GLY A 407 -10.42 7.80 12.65
C GLY A 407 -10.25 6.28 12.65
N ILE A 408 -11.36 5.53 12.76
CA ILE A 408 -11.38 4.07 12.64
C ILE A 408 -10.92 3.65 11.24
N ARG A 409 -11.34 4.35 10.20
CA ARG A 409 -10.93 4.08 8.82
C ARG A 409 -9.43 4.25 8.64
N LEU A 410 -8.82 5.31 9.18
CA LEU A 410 -7.36 5.47 9.20
C LEU A 410 -6.66 4.33 9.95
N ARG A 411 -7.18 3.90 11.12
CA ARG A 411 -6.62 2.76 11.85
C ARG A 411 -6.68 1.47 11.03
N LYS A 412 -7.79 1.24 10.33
CA LYS A 412 -7.95 0.10 9.40
C LYS A 412 -6.99 0.18 8.21
N TYR A 413 -6.64 1.38 7.76
CA TYR A 413 -5.61 1.62 6.74
C TYR A 413 -4.19 1.33 7.22
N GLY A 414 -3.99 1.13 8.53
CA GLY A 414 -2.68 0.84 9.12
C GLY A 414 -1.99 2.06 9.74
N ILE A 415 -2.66 3.21 9.81
CA ILE A 415 -2.12 4.44 10.42
C ILE A 415 -1.97 4.26 11.93
N ARG A 416 -0.79 4.57 12.46
CA ARG A 416 -0.39 4.42 13.86
C ARG A 416 -0.06 5.72 14.57
N GLY A 417 0.12 6.81 13.83
CA GLY A 417 0.23 8.15 14.40
C GLY A 417 -0.94 8.50 15.32
N GLU A 418 -0.78 9.53 16.14
CA GLU A 418 -1.87 10.10 16.92
C GLU A 418 -3.00 10.56 15.97
N ILE A 419 -4.25 10.22 16.28
CA ILE A 419 -5.41 10.64 15.49
C ILE A 419 -6.35 11.40 16.40
N LEU A 420 -6.47 12.71 16.16
CA LEU A 420 -7.42 13.59 16.83
C LEU A 420 -8.75 13.66 16.06
N ILE A 421 -9.85 13.32 16.72
CA ILE A 421 -11.21 13.58 16.25
C ILE A 421 -11.57 15.01 16.64
N LEU A 422 -11.77 15.89 15.65
CA LEU A 422 -12.07 17.31 15.84
C LEU A 422 -13.54 17.56 16.24
N GLY A 423 -14.44 16.64 15.89
CA GLY A 423 -15.87 16.72 16.15
C GLY A 423 -16.32 15.95 17.40
N TYR A 424 -17.63 15.95 17.59
CA TYR A 424 -18.32 15.14 18.61
C TYR A 424 -18.25 13.65 18.29
N THR A 425 -18.10 12.82 19.33
CA THR A 425 -18.32 11.38 19.28
C THR A 425 -19.38 11.00 20.31
N ALA A 426 -20.36 10.21 19.89
CA ALA A 426 -21.39 9.70 20.80
C ALA A 426 -20.79 8.90 21.96
N ILE A 427 -21.26 9.17 23.19
CA ILE A 427 -20.65 8.62 24.42
C ILE A 427 -20.65 7.10 24.47
N TRP A 428 -21.66 6.42 23.91
CA TRP A 428 -21.73 4.94 23.87
C TRP A 428 -20.65 4.31 22.98
N ARG A 429 -19.97 5.10 22.14
CA ARG A 429 -18.82 4.67 21.33
C ARG A 429 -17.48 4.82 22.06
N ALA A 430 -17.48 5.13 23.36
CA ALA A 430 -16.28 5.25 24.20
C ALA A 430 -15.33 4.04 24.11
N ALA A 431 -15.88 2.82 24.07
CA ALA A 431 -15.09 1.61 23.90
C ALA A 431 -14.32 1.58 22.57
N GLU A 432 -14.87 2.13 21.50
CA GLU A 432 -14.20 2.24 20.20
C GLU A 432 -13.05 3.24 20.24
N LEU A 433 -13.21 4.38 20.93
CA LEU A 433 -12.13 5.36 21.12
C LEU A 433 -10.89 4.70 21.75
N LYS A 434 -11.09 3.88 22.80
CA LYS A 434 -10.00 3.12 23.43
C LYS A 434 -9.47 2.01 22.53
N LYS A 435 -10.36 1.20 21.95
CA LYS A 435 -9.99 0.06 21.08
C LYS A 435 -9.10 0.50 19.92
N TYR A 436 -9.40 1.65 19.34
CA TYR A 436 -8.69 2.20 18.19
C TYR A 436 -7.65 3.28 18.57
N ASP A 437 -7.37 3.49 19.86
CA ASP A 437 -6.46 4.54 20.37
C ASP A 437 -6.66 5.89 19.65
N LEU A 438 -7.90 6.38 19.67
CA LEU A 438 -8.31 7.66 19.08
C LEU A 438 -8.38 8.73 20.15
N ILE A 439 -7.88 9.92 19.84
CA ILE A 439 -7.91 11.09 20.72
C ILE A 439 -9.22 11.84 20.46
N GLN A 440 -10.04 12.02 21.49
CA GLN A 440 -11.32 12.71 21.38
C GLN A 440 -11.20 14.19 21.71
N THR A 441 -11.83 15.07 20.93
CA THR A 441 -12.05 16.47 21.34
C THR A 441 -13.10 16.54 22.44
N LEU A 442 -12.80 17.19 23.55
CA LEU A 442 -13.80 17.56 24.57
C LEU A 442 -14.45 18.86 24.14
N ILE A 443 -15.74 18.79 23.78
CA ILE A 443 -16.49 19.91 23.19
C ILE A 443 -17.21 20.78 24.22
N SER A 444 -17.41 20.27 25.44
CA SER A 444 -17.99 20.98 26.59
C SER A 444 -17.65 20.21 27.87
N TYR A 445 -17.85 20.85 29.03
CA TYR A 445 -17.65 20.21 30.34
C TYR A 445 -18.62 19.05 30.56
N ASP A 446 -19.92 19.24 30.28
CA ASP A 446 -20.94 18.20 30.40
C ASP A 446 -20.63 16.97 29.53
N TYR A 447 -20.12 17.20 28.32
CA TYR A 447 -19.70 16.11 27.46
C TYR A 447 -18.52 15.35 28.05
N ALA A 448 -17.53 16.04 28.62
CA ALA A 448 -16.39 15.42 29.28
C ALA A 448 -16.84 14.55 30.47
N ILE A 449 -17.79 15.03 31.29
CA ILE A 449 -18.39 14.25 32.38
C ILE A 449 -19.11 13.01 31.83
N ALA A 450 -19.97 13.18 30.81
CA ALA A 450 -20.76 12.09 30.24
C ALA A 450 -19.87 11.00 29.62
N LEU A 451 -18.77 11.40 28.98
CA LEU A 451 -17.78 10.50 28.42
C LEU A 451 -16.97 9.78 29.53
N ASN A 452 -16.58 10.51 30.57
CA ASN A 452 -15.90 9.95 31.74
C ASN A 452 -16.74 8.89 32.45
N LYS A 453 -18.06 9.10 32.56
CA LYS A 453 -19.03 8.15 33.16
C LYS A 453 -19.11 6.81 32.42
N GLN A 454 -18.60 6.71 31.19
CA GLN A 454 -18.55 5.43 30.47
C GLN A 454 -17.53 4.45 31.06
N GLY A 455 -16.65 4.89 31.99
CA GLY A 455 -15.69 4.01 32.66
C GLY A 455 -14.50 3.57 31.79
N VAL A 456 -14.37 4.13 30.60
CA VAL A 456 -13.33 3.77 29.62
C VAL A 456 -12.25 4.84 29.62
N SER A 457 -10.99 4.44 29.83
CA SER A 457 -9.84 5.35 29.71
C SER A 457 -9.68 5.85 28.27
N ILE A 458 -9.78 7.16 28.08
CA ILE A 458 -9.77 7.84 26.77
C ILE A 458 -8.74 8.98 26.79
N LYS A 459 -7.90 9.04 25.76
CA LYS A 459 -7.05 10.22 25.49
C LYS A 459 -7.92 11.31 24.88
N ALA A 460 -7.75 12.54 25.34
CA ALA A 460 -8.55 13.65 24.87
C ALA A 460 -7.74 14.93 24.67
N HIS A 461 -8.17 15.77 23.73
CA HIS A 461 -7.74 17.15 23.64
C HIS A 461 -8.89 18.05 24.07
N LEU A 462 -8.62 18.98 24.98
CA LEU A 462 -9.60 19.96 25.42
C LEU A 462 -9.69 21.08 24.39
N LYS A 463 -10.89 21.35 23.89
CA LYS A 463 -11.11 22.50 23.02
C LYS A 463 -11.61 23.69 23.82
N ILE A 464 -10.99 24.84 23.59
CA ILE A 464 -11.34 26.12 24.18
C ILE A 464 -12.00 26.98 23.12
N ASP A 465 -13.16 27.51 23.47
CA ASP A 465 -13.81 28.55 22.69
C ASP A 465 -13.25 29.92 23.10
N THR A 466 -12.63 30.58 22.15
CA THR A 466 -12.01 31.91 22.33
C THR A 466 -12.76 33.00 21.56
N GLY A 467 -13.91 32.66 20.96
CA GLY A 467 -14.72 33.59 20.16
C GLY A 467 -15.35 32.98 18.90
N MET A 468 -15.17 31.69 18.63
CA MET A 468 -15.81 31.03 17.49
C MET A 468 -17.26 30.61 17.79
N HIS A 469 -17.60 30.40 19.07
CA HIS A 469 -18.97 30.11 19.52
C HIS A 469 -19.60 28.89 18.82
N ARG A 470 -18.81 27.83 18.65
CA ARG A 470 -19.26 26.56 18.02
C ARG A 470 -19.08 25.34 18.92
N LEU A 471 -17.84 25.03 19.29
CA LEU A 471 -17.49 23.91 20.16
C LEU A 471 -16.31 24.35 21.03
N GLY A 472 -16.29 23.89 22.27
CA GLY A 472 -15.25 24.18 23.26
C GLY A 472 -15.85 24.75 24.53
N ILE A 473 -15.13 24.60 25.64
CA ILE A 473 -15.45 25.30 26.89
C ILE A 473 -15.03 26.76 26.71
N SER A 474 -15.85 27.70 27.20
CA SER A 474 -15.52 29.13 27.16
C SER A 474 -14.16 29.39 27.80
N SER A 475 -13.35 30.28 27.20
CA SER A 475 -12.09 30.74 27.80
C SER A 475 -12.27 31.41 29.16
N ASP A 476 -13.47 31.91 29.45
CA ASP A 476 -13.77 32.61 30.70
C ASP A 476 -14.14 31.64 31.83
N ASP A 477 -14.46 30.38 31.50
CA ASP A 477 -14.83 29.36 32.47
C ASP A 477 -13.62 28.51 32.89
N LEU A 478 -12.70 29.15 33.60
CA LEU A 478 -11.50 28.50 34.13
C LEU A 478 -11.83 27.32 35.06
N THR A 479 -12.96 27.41 35.76
CA THR A 479 -13.38 26.40 36.74
C THR A 479 -13.73 25.08 36.07
N ASP A 480 -14.54 25.12 35.01
CA ASP A 480 -14.89 23.90 34.29
C ASP A 480 -13.72 23.34 33.49
N VAL A 481 -12.88 24.20 32.91
CA VAL A 481 -11.61 23.79 32.28
C VAL A 481 -10.73 23.02 33.26
N GLU A 482 -10.57 23.50 34.49
CA GLU A 482 -9.80 22.83 35.54
C GLU A 482 -10.39 21.47 35.93
N LYS A 483 -11.72 21.41 36.16
CA LYS A 483 -12.39 20.16 36.56
C LYS A 483 -12.20 19.03 35.54
N VAL A 484 -12.04 19.34 34.25
CA VAL A 484 -11.75 18.34 33.21
C VAL A 484 -10.45 17.58 33.48
N PHE A 485 -9.42 18.23 34.03
CA PHE A 485 -8.13 17.58 34.33
C PHE A 485 -8.22 16.55 35.47
N SER A 486 -9.26 16.65 36.30
CA SER A 486 -9.50 15.75 37.44
C SER A 486 -10.37 14.54 37.10
N LEU A 487 -10.79 14.38 35.83
CA LEU A 487 -11.65 13.27 35.40
C LEU A 487 -10.89 11.94 35.32
N LYS A 488 -11.27 10.97 36.16
CA LYS A 488 -10.61 9.66 36.34
C LYS A 488 -10.32 8.89 35.04
N HIS A 489 -11.23 8.92 34.07
CA HIS A 489 -11.15 8.14 32.84
C HIS A 489 -10.73 8.97 31.62
N ILE A 490 -10.46 10.27 31.79
CA ILE A 490 -10.06 11.16 30.70
C ILE A 490 -8.62 11.62 30.91
N THR A 491 -7.76 11.34 29.95
CA THR A 491 -6.37 11.83 29.95
C THR A 491 -6.26 12.99 28.96
N VAL A 492 -6.22 14.22 29.47
CA VAL A 492 -6.04 15.42 28.66
C VAL A 492 -4.58 15.49 28.17
N CYS A 493 -4.37 15.25 26.89
CA CYS A 493 -3.03 15.22 26.26
C CYS A 493 -2.78 16.39 25.29
N GLY A 494 -3.76 17.28 25.14
CA GLY A 494 -3.60 18.54 24.44
C GLY A 494 -4.71 19.55 24.76
N ILE A 495 -4.44 20.83 24.50
CA ILE A 495 -5.42 21.92 24.59
C ILE A 495 -5.35 22.73 23.30
N TYR A 496 -6.50 23.13 22.76
CA TYR A 496 -6.51 23.85 21.50
C TYR A 496 -7.69 24.79 21.30
N THR A 497 -7.51 25.77 20.43
CA THR A 497 -8.59 26.62 19.92
C THR A 497 -8.53 26.72 18.39
N HIS A 498 -9.51 27.40 17.79
CA HIS A 498 -9.57 27.64 16.35
C HIS A 498 -9.81 29.13 16.07
N LEU A 499 -8.94 29.72 15.26
CA LEU A 499 -9.04 31.13 14.86
C LEU A 499 -10.12 31.28 13.79
N CYS A 500 -10.89 32.36 13.85
CA CYS A 500 -12.02 32.60 12.95
C CYS A 500 -11.56 33.19 11.62
N CYS A 501 -10.74 34.25 11.68
CA CYS A 501 -10.39 35.08 10.52
C CYS A 501 -8.88 35.11 10.25
N SER A 502 -8.15 34.02 10.58
CA SER A 502 -6.68 33.99 10.42
C SER A 502 -6.20 34.11 8.97
N ASP A 503 -7.12 33.93 8.02
CA ASP A 503 -6.98 34.08 6.58
C ASP A 503 -7.08 35.52 6.08
N SER A 504 -7.57 36.45 6.91
CA SER A 504 -7.68 37.87 6.60
C SER A 504 -6.57 38.69 7.25
N LEU A 505 -6.10 39.73 6.54
CA LEU A 505 -5.16 40.73 7.05
C LEU A 505 -5.83 42.09 7.30
N GLU A 506 -7.16 42.15 7.20
CA GLU A 506 -7.93 43.35 7.51
C GLU A 506 -7.82 43.70 9.01
N ALA A 507 -7.77 45.00 9.32
CA ALA A 507 -7.46 45.48 10.68
C ALA A 507 -8.38 44.89 11.77
N ASN A 508 -9.68 44.81 11.49
CA ASN A 508 -10.66 44.25 12.42
C ASN A 508 -10.48 42.74 12.63
N ASP A 509 -10.20 41.99 11.57
CA ASP A 509 -9.98 40.54 11.62
C ASP A 509 -8.67 40.21 12.34
N VAL A 510 -7.63 41.02 12.11
CA VAL A 510 -6.35 40.92 12.82
C VAL A 510 -6.55 41.19 14.31
N ALA A 511 -7.26 42.26 14.66
CA ALA A 511 -7.57 42.60 16.06
C ALA A 511 -8.34 41.47 16.75
N PHE A 512 -9.37 40.94 16.09
CA PHE A 512 -10.16 39.81 16.62
C PHE A 512 -9.32 38.54 16.78
N THR A 513 -8.47 38.21 15.79
CA THR A 513 -7.60 37.04 15.87
C THR A 513 -6.57 37.17 17.00
N CYS A 514 -6.00 38.36 17.20
CA CYS A 514 -5.12 38.66 18.33
C CYS A 514 -5.84 38.50 19.67
N GLU A 515 -7.08 38.96 19.78
CA GLU A 515 -7.91 38.78 20.98
C GLU A 515 -8.15 37.28 21.28
N GLN A 516 -8.47 36.47 20.26
CA GLN A 516 -8.61 35.02 20.44
C GLN A 516 -7.32 34.37 20.96
N ILE A 517 -6.18 34.79 20.43
CA ILE A 517 -4.85 34.31 20.86
C ILE A 517 -4.58 34.70 22.31
N ASN A 518 -4.85 35.95 22.68
CA ASN A 518 -4.64 36.45 24.05
C ASN A 518 -5.50 35.68 25.05
N ARG A 519 -6.80 35.53 24.80
CA ARG A 519 -7.71 34.73 25.65
C ARG A 519 -7.20 33.30 25.85
N PHE A 520 -6.72 32.67 24.78
CA PHE A 520 -6.14 31.34 24.87
C PHE A 520 -4.94 31.31 25.82
N TYR A 521 -3.94 32.17 25.60
CA TYR A 521 -2.73 32.16 26.43
C TYR A 521 -3.00 32.61 27.88
N SER A 522 -3.90 33.57 28.10
CA SER A 522 -4.32 33.97 29.45
C SER A 522 -4.95 32.81 30.22
N LEU A 523 -5.81 32.01 29.58
CA LEU A 523 -6.34 30.79 30.18
C LEU A 523 -5.21 29.79 30.50
N ILE A 524 -4.28 29.57 29.56
CA ILE A 524 -3.14 28.67 29.77
C ILE A 524 -2.28 29.10 30.96
N ASP A 525 -2.00 30.39 31.10
CA ASP A 525 -1.22 30.92 32.22
C ASP A 525 -2.00 30.82 33.55
N ALA A 526 -3.30 31.03 33.53
CA ALA A 526 -4.15 30.80 34.69
C ALA A 526 -4.14 29.34 35.15
N LEU A 527 -4.16 28.38 34.22
CA LEU A 527 -4.03 26.95 34.54
C LEU A 527 -2.65 26.63 35.15
N ARG A 528 -1.57 27.20 34.61
CA ARG A 528 -0.20 27.04 35.17
C ARG A 528 -0.11 27.57 36.59
N ASN A 529 -0.70 28.74 36.85
CA ASN A 529 -0.72 29.35 38.18
C ASN A 529 -1.49 28.51 39.21
N ARG A 530 -2.43 27.68 38.76
CA ARG A 530 -3.13 26.68 39.60
C ARG A 530 -2.38 25.34 39.73
N GLY A 531 -1.14 25.26 39.23
CA GLY A 531 -0.31 24.05 39.30
C GLY A 531 -0.68 22.96 38.31
N ILE A 532 -1.54 23.25 37.32
CA ILE A 532 -1.92 22.28 36.29
C ILE A 532 -0.79 22.15 35.28
N ILE A 533 -0.34 20.92 35.03
CA ILE A 533 0.65 20.62 34.00
C ILE A 533 -0.03 20.74 32.63
N VAL A 534 0.29 21.83 31.93
CA VAL A 534 -0.28 22.11 30.61
C VAL A 534 0.28 21.12 29.58
N PRO A 535 -0.58 20.37 28.86
CA PRO A 535 -0.16 19.42 27.84
C PRO A 535 0.12 20.16 26.50
N LYS A 536 0.20 19.40 25.40
CA LYS A 536 0.53 19.96 24.08
C LYS A 536 -0.47 21.03 23.62
N LEU A 537 0.01 22.16 23.13
CA LEU A 537 -0.82 23.28 22.67
C LEU A 537 -0.90 23.32 21.14
N HIS A 538 -2.05 23.69 20.60
CA HIS A 538 -2.15 23.99 19.18
C HIS A 538 -3.24 25.01 18.84
N ILE A 539 -2.85 26.10 18.17
CA ILE A 539 -3.80 27.16 17.77
C ILE A 539 -4.00 27.18 16.26
N GLN A 540 -2.90 27.05 15.52
CA GLN A 540 -2.82 27.38 14.10
C GLN A 540 -3.44 26.29 13.21
N SER A 541 -4.30 26.74 12.28
CA SER A 541 -4.63 26.02 11.05
C SER A 541 -3.65 26.44 9.92
N SER A 542 -3.98 26.20 8.64
CA SER A 542 -3.15 26.65 7.50
C SER A 542 -2.83 28.16 7.56
N TYR A 543 -3.84 29.02 7.65
CA TYR A 543 -3.65 30.48 7.64
C TYR A 543 -3.08 31.02 8.94
N GLY A 544 -3.43 30.45 10.09
CA GLY A 544 -2.74 30.75 11.34
C GLY A 544 -1.22 30.52 11.25
N PHE A 545 -0.78 29.53 10.46
CA PHE A 545 0.65 29.29 10.22
C PHE A 545 1.27 30.27 9.23
N PHE A 546 0.50 30.74 8.25
CA PHE A 546 0.96 31.70 7.26
C PHE A 546 1.03 33.13 7.81
N ASN A 547 -0.01 33.58 8.52
CA ASN A 547 -0.20 34.97 8.93
C ASN A 547 0.19 35.24 10.38
N TYR A 548 0.23 34.22 11.23
CA TYR A 548 0.64 34.35 12.64
C TYR A 548 1.86 33.46 12.97
N PRO A 549 2.96 33.57 12.21
CA PRO A 549 4.11 32.69 12.31
C PRO A 549 4.90 32.76 13.63
N GLN A 550 4.69 33.83 14.40
CA GLN A 550 5.31 34.06 15.70
C GLN A 550 4.81 33.08 16.78
N LEU A 551 3.63 32.50 16.59
CA LEU A 551 3.03 31.57 17.55
C LEU A 551 3.90 30.33 17.74
N GLN A 552 4.15 29.99 19.01
CA GLN A 552 4.90 28.81 19.42
C GLN A 552 3.93 27.79 20.01
N CYS A 553 3.60 26.76 19.23
CA CYS A 553 2.71 25.67 19.61
C CYS A 553 3.37 24.32 19.32
N ASP A 554 2.88 23.25 19.95
CA ASP A 554 3.35 21.89 19.74
C ASP A 554 2.83 21.29 18.42
N TYR A 555 1.68 21.74 17.92
CA TYR A 555 1.19 21.39 16.59
C TYR A 555 0.69 22.56 15.75
N VAL A 556 0.83 22.42 14.44
CA VAL A 556 0.09 23.16 13.43
C VAL A 556 -0.81 22.20 12.66
N ARG A 557 -2.10 22.53 12.56
CA ARG A 557 -3.12 21.71 11.89
C ARG A 557 -3.26 22.12 10.42
N THR A 558 -2.47 21.52 9.55
CA THR A 558 -2.46 21.89 8.13
C THR A 558 -3.55 21.15 7.36
N GLY A 559 -4.50 21.91 6.81
CA GLY A 559 -5.50 21.44 5.85
C GLY A 559 -5.05 21.80 4.43
N VAL A 560 -5.67 22.80 3.82
CA VAL A 560 -5.40 23.26 2.44
C VAL A 560 -3.92 23.46 2.10
N ALA A 561 -3.10 23.95 3.04
CA ALA A 561 -1.67 24.12 2.85
C ALA A 561 -0.93 22.80 2.54
N LEU A 562 -1.37 21.70 3.16
CA LEU A 562 -0.79 20.38 2.91
C LEU A 562 -1.04 19.90 1.47
N TYR A 563 -2.19 20.29 0.91
CA TYR A 563 -2.61 19.96 -0.45
C TYR A 563 -2.11 20.98 -1.49
N GLY A 564 -1.34 21.98 -1.04
CA GLY A 564 -0.69 22.98 -1.89
C GLY A 564 -1.64 23.96 -2.56
N VAL A 565 -2.75 24.28 -1.88
CA VAL A 565 -3.74 25.25 -2.35
C VAL A 565 -4.05 26.27 -1.25
N LEU A 566 -4.46 27.47 -1.67
CA LEU A 566 -5.10 28.48 -0.84
C LEU A 566 -6.63 28.29 -0.90
N SER A 567 -7.37 28.83 0.07
CA SER A 567 -8.83 28.87 0.10
C SER A 567 -9.39 29.69 -1.06
N SER A 568 -8.77 30.84 -1.35
CA SER A 568 -9.09 31.73 -2.47
C SER A 568 -7.81 32.10 -3.24
N PRO A 569 -7.91 32.40 -4.55
CA PRO A 569 -6.78 32.85 -5.36
C PRO A 569 -6.32 34.27 -4.98
N HIS A 570 -7.16 35.02 -4.26
CA HIS A 570 -6.91 36.40 -3.86
C HIS A 570 -6.32 36.54 -2.45
N ASP A 571 -6.12 35.42 -1.74
CA ASP A 571 -5.63 35.48 -0.37
C ASP A 571 -4.19 35.97 -0.31
N GLU A 572 -3.96 37.01 0.47
CA GLU A 572 -2.63 37.49 0.79
C GLU A 572 -2.14 36.90 2.11
N THR A 573 -0.89 36.43 2.10
CA THR A 573 -0.30 35.78 3.27
C THR A 573 1.07 36.34 3.61
N VAL A 574 1.34 36.52 4.91
CA VAL A 574 2.64 37.02 5.41
C VAL A 574 3.78 36.07 5.03
N ARG A 575 3.61 34.76 5.24
CA ARG A 575 4.58 33.75 4.80
C ARG A 575 4.21 33.18 3.44
N LYS A 576 5.10 33.33 2.46
CA LYS A 576 5.03 32.64 1.16
C LYS A 576 5.88 31.37 1.20
N LEU A 577 5.25 30.22 0.98
CA LEU A 577 5.92 28.92 0.93
C LEU A 577 5.78 28.31 -0.47
N ASP A 578 6.82 27.62 -0.96
CA ASP A 578 6.75 26.83 -2.20
C ASP A 578 5.91 25.57 -1.95
N LEU A 579 4.59 25.73 -1.97
CA LEU A 579 3.62 24.65 -1.87
C LEU A 579 3.07 24.33 -3.26
N ARG A 580 2.95 23.04 -3.56
CA ARG A 580 2.63 22.52 -4.89
C ARG A 580 1.28 21.82 -4.86
N PRO A 581 0.33 22.18 -5.73
CA PRO A 581 -0.96 21.53 -5.79
C PRO A 581 -0.84 20.01 -5.97
N VAL A 582 -1.66 19.25 -5.25
CA VAL A 582 -1.59 17.78 -5.22
C VAL A 582 -2.59 17.12 -6.17
N LEU A 583 -3.77 17.73 -6.40
CA LEU A 583 -4.86 17.12 -7.15
C LEU A 583 -5.02 17.70 -8.55
N SER A 584 -5.27 16.82 -9.51
CA SER A 584 -5.87 17.17 -10.80
C SER A 584 -7.17 16.40 -11.01
N LEU A 585 -8.17 17.03 -11.62
CA LEU A 585 -9.44 16.41 -11.97
C LEU A 585 -9.54 16.33 -13.50
N LYS A 586 -9.73 15.12 -14.02
CA LYS A 586 -9.67 14.84 -15.45
C LYS A 586 -10.82 13.95 -15.93
N SER A 587 -11.09 14.04 -17.23
CA SER A 587 -12.04 13.21 -17.96
C SER A 587 -11.56 13.09 -19.41
N GLU A 588 -12.32 12.43 -20.27
CA GLU A 588 -12.00 12.24 -21.69
C GLU A 588 -13.15 12.72 -22.58
N VAL A 589 -12.82 13.21 -23.77
CA VAL A 589 -13.82 13.51 -24.81
C VAL A 589 -14.40 12.19 -25.32
N ILE A 590 -15.71 11.97 -25.16
CA ILE A 590 -16.36 10.72 -25.58
C ILE A 590 -17.12 10.82 -26.90
N LEU A 591 -17.52 12.03 -27.27
CA LEU A 591 -18.30 12.28 -28.47
C LEU A 591 -18.06 13.70 -28.97
N ILE A 592 -17.90 13.85 -30.28
CA ILE A 592 -17.86 15.14 -30.96
C ILE A 592 -19.04 15.19 -31.91
N ARG A 593 -19.80 16.29 -31.90
CA ARG A 593 -20.97 16.50 -32.76
C ARG A 593 -20.91 17.85 -33.43
N SER A 594 -21.27 17.89 -34.71
CA SER A 594 -21.57 19.13 -35.43
C SER A 594 -22.97 19.61 -35.06
N VAL A 595 -23.09 20.87 -34.66
CA VAL A 595 -24.34 21.53 -34.28
C VAL A 595 -24.53 22.72 -35.23
N PRO A 596 -25.57 22.73 -36.08
CA PRO A 596 -25.85 23.84 -36.99
C PRO A 596 -26.10 25.16 -36.26
N LYS A 597 -25.82 26.28 -36.93
CA LYS A 597 -26.24 27.61 -36.46
C LYS A 597 -27.74 27.62 -36.14
N GLY A 598 -28.10 28.12 -34.95
CA GLY A 598 -29.48 28.23 -34.48
C GLY A 598 -29.96 27.07 -33.61
N ASP A 599 -29.23 25.95 -33.57
CA ASP A 599 -29.56 24.81 -32.71
C ASP A 599 -29.03 24.99 -31.28
N SER A 600 -29.68 24.31 -30.32
CA SER A 600 -29.36 24.42 -28.88
C SER A 600 -28.70 23.17 -28.31
N VAL A 601 -27.98 23.32 -27.19
CA VAL A 601 -27.33 22.21 -26.48
C VAL A 601 -27.78 22.16 -25.01
N GLY A 602 -28.22 20.98 -24.56
CA GLY A 602 -28.49 20.67 -23.15
C GLY A 602 -29.82 21.20 -22.61
N TYR A 603 -30.04 20.98 -21.30
CA TYR A 603 -31.30 21.32 -20.64
C TYR A 603 -31.60 22.81 -20.65
N GLY A 604 -32.88 23.15 -20.86
CA GLY A 604 -33.37 24.52 -20.82
C GLY A 604 -32.89 25.40 -21.99
N ARG A 605 -32.20 24.82 -22.98
CA ARG A 605 -31.73 25.51 -24.19
C ARG A 605 -30.96 26.81 -23.89
N THR A 606 -30.17 26.80 -22.81
CA THR A 606 -29.42 27.99 -22.35
C THR A 606 -28.24 28.35 -23.25
N PHE A 607 -27.87 27.46 -24.18
CA PHE A 607 -26.91 27.72 -25.24
C PHE A 607 -27.58 27.49 -26.59
N THR A 608 -27.39 28.44 -27.51
CA THR A 608 -27.79 28.36 -28.92
C THR A 608 -26.61 28.74 -29.80
N ALA A 609 -26.24 27.86 -30.73
CA ALA A 609 -25.07 28.01 -31.57
C ALA A 609 -25.22 29.23 -32.49
N GLN A 610 -24.24 30.14 -32.46
CA GLN A 610 -24.25 31.36 -33.28
C GLN A 610 -23.71 31.15 -34.70
N LYS A 611 -23.04 30.02 -34.90
CA LYS A 611 -22.50 29.52 -36.17
C LYS A 611 -22.53 27.99 -36.14
N ASP A 612 -22.18 27.36 -37.26
CA ASP A 612 -21.96 25.91 -37.27
C ASP A 612 -20.81 25.60 -36.30
N SER A 613 -21.12 24.81 -35.27
CA SER A 613 -20.25 24.59 -34.13
C SER A 613 -19.87 23.11 -33.99
N ARG A 614 -18.66 22.85 -33.50
CA ARG A 614 -18.22 21.52 -33.07
C ARG A 614 -18.29 21.43 -31.56
N ILE A 615 -19.10 20.52 -31.04
CA ILE A 615 -19.33 20.35 -29.60
C ILE A 615 -18.77 19.02 -29.12
N ALA A 616 -17.92 19.07 -28.10
CA ALA A 616 -17.43 17.87 -27.41
C ALA A 616 -18.26 17.57 -26.16
N ILE A 617 -18.60 16.30 -25.97
CA ILE A 617 -19.27 15.78 -24.78
C ILE A 617 -18.27 15.08 -23.88
N ILE A 618 -18.33 15.39 -22.59
CA ILE A 618 -17.41 14.91 -21.58
C ILE A 618 -18.22 14.23 -20.46
N PRO A 619 -17.91 12.98 -20.09
CA PRO A 619 -18.72 12.16 -19.19
C PRO A 619 -18.41 12.45 -17.72
N ILE A 620 -18.51 13.71 -17.31
CA ILE A 620 -18.40 14.14 -15.92
C ILE A 620 -19.46 15.22 -15.63
N GLY A 621 -20.08 15.14 -14.46
CA GLY A 621 -21.15 16.07 -14.08
C GLY A 621 -21.19 16.37 -12.59
N TYR A 622 -22.29 16.96 -12.13
CA TYR A 622 -22.38 17.43 -10.75
C TYR A 622 -22.42 16.32 -9.69
N ALA A 623 -22.81 15.09 -10.05
CA ALA A 623 -22.72 13.95 -9.13
C ALA A 623 -21.26 13.46 -8.94
N ASP A 624 -20.35 13.85 -9.83
CA ASP A 624 -18.91 13.64 -9.68
C ASP A 624 -18.21 14.79 -8.94
N GLY A 625 -18.94 15.84 -8.57
CA GLY A 625 -18.42 16.98 -7.83
C GLY A 625 -18.11 18.21 -8.66
N ILE A 626 -18.45 18.25 -9.96
CA ILE A 626 -18.38 19.48 -10.76
C ILE A 626 -19.53 20.42 -10.35
N PRO A 627 -19.26 21.62 -9.80
CA PRO A 627 -20.34 22.52 -9.39
C PRO A 627 -21.22 22.93 -10.57
N ARG A 628 -22.54 22.78 -10.41
CA ARG A 628 -23.50 23.05 -11.50
C ARG A 628 -23.53 24.53 -11.91
N ASN A 629 -23.12 25.45 -11.03
CA ASN A 629 -23.03 26.89 -11.31
C ASN A 629 -21.88 27.26 -12.27
N LEU A 630 -20.99 26.33 -12.61
CA LEU A 630 -20.03 26.47 -13.72
C LEU A 630 -20.68 26.35 -15.12
N SER A 631 -22.00 26.13 -15.19
CA SER A 631 -22.76 26.08 -16.44
C SER A 631 -22.69 27.39 -17.24
N CYS A 632 -23.08 27.33 -18.50
CA CYS A 632 -23.40 28.49 -19.33
C CYS A 632 -22.25 29.50 -19.51
N GLY A 633 -21.02 29.00 -19.66
CA GLY A 633 -19.82 29.81 -19.95
C GLY A 633 -19.04 30.24 -18.71
N ASN A 634 -19.57 30.01 -17.49
CA ASN A 634 -18.90 30.39 -16.25
C ASN A 634 -17.63 29.56 -15.99
N GLY A 635 -17.68 28.26 -16.28
CA GLY A 635 -16.53 27.37 -16.14
C GLY A 635 -15.77 27.17 -17.44
N ARG A 636 -14.48 26.84 -17.30
CA ARG A 636 -13.57 26.51 -18.40
C ARG A 636 -12.87 25.18 -18.13
N ILE A 637 -12.40 24.54 -19.19
CA ILE A 637 -11.59 23.32 -19.11
C ILE A 637 -10.44 23.38 -20.11
N ARG A 638 -9.40 22.58 -19.88
CA ARG A 638 -8.30 22.43 -20.84
C ARG A 638 -8.39 21.10 -21.59
N ILE A 639 -8.33 21.15 -22.91
CA ILE A 639 -8.17 19.98 -23.78
C ILE A 639 -6.98 20.29 -24.69
N ARG A 640 -5.93 19.45 -24.62
CA ARG A 640 -4.62 19.72 -25.27
C ARG A 640 -4.09 21.11 -24.88
N GLN A 641 -3.76 21.96 -25.87
CA GLN A 641 -3.34 23.35 -25.69
C GLN A 641 -4.49 24.34 -25.49
N TYR A 642 -5.75 23.94 -25.71
CA TYR A 642 -6.90 24.85 -25.71
C TYR A 642 -7.57 24.94 -24.34
N ILE A 643 -7.99 26.15 -23.98
CA ILE A 643 -8.91 26.39 -22.85
C ILE A 643 -10.27 26.76 -23.45
N VAL A 644 -11.26 25.91 -23.22
CA VAL A 644 -12.60 26.03 -23.83
C VAL A 644 -13.68 26.21 -22.75
N PRO A 645 -14.73 27.02 -23.01
CA PRO A 645 -15.80 27.25 -22.05
C PRO A 645 -16.79 26.06 -22.00
N ILE A 646 -17.37 25.85 -20.82
CA ILE A 646 -18.49 24.91 -20.65
C ILE A 646 -19.75 25.56 -21.20
N ILE A 647 -20.42 24.91 -22.15
CA ILE A 647 -21.64 25.41 -22.76
C ILE A 647 -22.88 24.67 -22.25
N GLY A 648 -24.01 25.38 -22.23
CA GLY A 648 -25.26 24.83 -21.72
C GLY A 648 -25.20 24.51 -20.22
N ARG A 649 -26.20 23.76 -19.74
CA ARG A 649 -26.26 23.32 -18.33
C ARG A 649 -25.48 22.03 -18.11
N ILE A 650 -24.66 22.01 -17.06
CA ILE A 650 -23.99 20.80 -16.56
C ILE A 650 -25.06 19.81 -16.07
N CYS A 651 -24.99 18.57 -16.54
CA CYS A 651 -25.89 17.48 -16.16
C CYS A 651 -25.31 16.67 -15.00
N MET A 652 -26.06 15.65 -14.54
CA MET A 652 -25.63 14.80 -13.42
C MET A 652 -24.29 14.10 -13.71
N ASP A 653 -24.12 13.61 -14.94
CA ASP A 653 -23.02 12.70 -15.31
C ASP A 653 -22.24 13.15 -16.56
N GLN A 654 -22.62 14.26 -17.19
CA GLN A 654 -21.95 14.77 -18.39
C GLN A 654 -22.12 16.29 -18.57
N LEU A 655 -21.28 16.86 -19.42
CA LEU A 655 -21.35 18.25 -19.85
C LEU A 655 -20.84 18.41 -21.29
N ALA A 656 -21.07 19.59 -21.86
CA ALA A 656 -20.69 19.93 -23.22
C ALA A 656 -19.74 21.13 -23.24
N VAL A 657 -18.80 21.13 -24.18
CA VAL A 657 -17.89 22.25 -24.44
C VAL A 657 -17.83 22.56 -25.93
N ASP A 658 -17.67 23.84 -26.26
CA ASP A 658 -17.50 24.29 -27.64
C ASP A 658 -16.02 24.17 -28.05
N ILE A 659 -15.75 23.34 -29.05
CA ILE A 659 -14.42 23.10 -29.63
C ILE A 659 -14.33 23.56 -31.08
N THR A 660 -15.20 24.49 -31.50
CA THR A 660 -15.27 24.96 -32.90
C THR A 660 -13.93 25.51 -33.41
N GLU A 661 -13.18 26.21 -32.56
CA GLU A 661 -11.86 26.79 -32.90
C GLU A 661 -10.68 25.83 -32.65
N ALA A 662 -10.94 24.60 -32.21
CA ALA A 662 -9.92 23.64 -31.77
C ALA A 662 -10.01 22.35 -32.58
N GLU A 663 -9.54 22.41 -33.83
CA GLU A 663 -9.85 21.39 -34.81
C GLU A 663 -9.19 20.02 -34.57
N ASP A 664 -8.02 20.02 -33.95
CA ASP A 664 -7.20 18.85 -33.62
C ASP A 664 -7.68 18.09 -32.37
N ILE A 665 -8.75 18.55 -31.71
CA ILE A 665 -9.41 17.82 -30.63
C ILE A 665 -10.19 16.63 -31.21
N VAL A 666 -9.90 15.45 -30.68
CA VAL A 666 -10.48 14.17 -31.08
C VAL A 666 -11.07 13.41 -29.87
N VAL A 667 -11.92 12.42 -30.15
CA VAL A 667 -12.42 11.48 -29.12
C VAL A 667 -11.25 10.75 -28.47
N GLY A 668 -11.27 10.65 -27.15
CA GLY A 668 -10.18 10.11 -26.32
C GLY A 668 -9.20 11.16 -25.81
N ASP A 669 -9.29 12.43 -26.24
CA ASP A 669 -8.45 13.48 -25.66
C ASP A 669 -8.83 13.78 -24.22
N VAL A 670 -7.81 14.05 -23.39
CA VAL A 670 -7.98 14.34 -21.97
C VAL A 670 -8.46 15.76 -21.75
N ALA A 671 -9.59 15.90 -21.08
CA ALA A 671 -10.13 17.13 -20.55
C ALA A 671 -9.72 17.32 -19.08
N THR A 672 -9.08 18.45 -18.77
CA THR A 672 -8.64 18.80 -17.41
C THR A 672 -9.51 19.92 -16.84
N PHE A 673 -10.12 19.66 -15.68
CA PHE A 673 -11.03 20.57 -14.96
C PHE A 673 -10.32 21.29 -13.83
N ILE A 674 -9.47 20.56 -13.10
CA ILE A 674 -8.60 21.11 -12.07
C ILE A 674 -7.18 20.68 -12.43
N GLU A 675 -6.26 21.63 -12.50
CA GLU A 675 -4.86 21.36 -12.80
C GLU A 675 -3.99 21.49 -11.55
N ALA A 676 -3.10 20.53 -11.34
CA ALA A 676 -2.10 20.58 -10.27
C ALA A 676 -0.95 21.55 -10.57
N LYS A 677 -1.27 22.82 -10.88
CA LYS A 677 -0.32 23.90 -11.14
C LYS A 677 -0.87 25.20 -10.54
N ALA A 678 -0.10 25.81 -9.64
CA ALA A 678 -0.58 26.94 -8.83
C ALA A 678 -0.99 28.16 -9.67
N GLU A 679 -0.22 28.48 -10.70
CA GLU A 679 -0.46 29.62 -11.61
C GLU A 679 -1.45 29.32 -12.75
N SER A 680 -2.12 28.17 -12.72
CA SER A 680 -3.06 27.80 -13.77
C SER A 680 -4.39 28.54 -13.61
N GLU A 681 -4.98 28.96 -14.73
CA GLU A 681 -6.39 29.41 -14.78
C GLU A 681 -7.38 28.31 -14.35
N LEU A 682 -6.92 27.06 -14.25
CA LEU A 682 -7.68 25.90 -13.79
C LEU A 682 -7.18 25.38 -12.43
N ALA A 683 -6.43 26.20 -11.69
CA ALA A 683 -6.06 25.85 -10.32
C ALA A 683 -7.33 25.78 -9.44
N ALA A 684 -7.35 24.88 -8.45
CA ALA A 684 -8.52 24.69 -7.58
C ALA A 684 -9.07 26.00 -6.95
N PRO A 685 -8.25 26.95 -6.48
CA PRO A 685 -8.76 28.21 -5.96
C PRO A 685 -9.49 29.05 -7.02
N VAL A 686 -8.94 29.11 -8.24
CA VAL A 686 -9.55 29.86 -9.36
C VAL A 686 -10.90 29.24 -9.76
N VAL A 687 -10.96 27.92 -9.84
CA VAL A 687 -12.21 27.21 -10.17
C VAL A 687 -13.25 27.37 -9.05
N ALA A 688 -12.82 27.38 -7.78
CA ALA A 688 -13.74 27.60 -6.66
C ALA A 688 -14.30 29.03 -6.66
N ASP A 689 -13.47 30.02 -6.95
CA ASP A 689 -13.86 31.43 -7.02
C ASP A 689 -14.94 31.69 -8.10
N GLN A 690 -14.81 31.05 -9.28
CA GLN A 690 -15.84 31.07 -10.35
C GLN A 690 -17.22 30.57 -9.89
N THR A 691 -17.28 29.84 -8.78
CA THR A 691 -18.52 29.28 -8.22
C THR A 691 -19.05 30.07 -7.02
N GLY A 692 -18.39 31.16 -6.63
CA GLY A 692 -18.69 31.88 -5.38
C GLY A 692 -18.45 31.02 -4.14
N SER A 693 -17.48 30.09 -4.23
CA SER A 693 -17.13 29.13 -3.18
C SER A 693 -15.64 29.25 -2.85
N ILE A 694 -15.13 28.32 -2.04
CA ILE A 694 -13.73 28.22 -1.63
C ILE A 694 -13.15 26.86 -1.99
N SER A 695 -11.82 26.78 -2.15
CA SER A 695 -11.12 25.53 -2.49
C SER A 695 -11.53 24.36 -1.58
N ASN A 696 -11.76 24.63 -0.29
CA ASN A 696 -12.15 23.60 0.68
C ASN A 696 -13.43 22.90 0.27
N GLU A 697 -14.46 23.65 -0.12
CA GLU A 697 -15.74 23.08 -0.53
C GLU A 697 -15.60 22.35 -1.88
N LEU A 698 -15.01 23.00 -2.88
CA LEU A 698 -14.80 22.41 -4.21
C LEU A 698 -14.12 21.03 -4.10
N LEU A 699 -13.03 20.95 -3.36
CA LEU A 699 -12.23 19.73 -3.21
C LEU A 699 -12.95 18.68 -2.36
N CYS A 700 -13.55 19.06 -1.22
CA CYS A 700 -14.27 18.11 -0.35
C CYS A 700 -15.49 17.47 -1.05
N ARG A 701 -16.06 18.14 -2.06
CA ARG A 701 -17.24 17.68 -2.79
C ARG A 701 -16.94 16.83 -4.02
N ILE A 702 -15.65 16.53 -4.30
CA ILE A 702 -15.25 15.58 -5.34
C ILE A 702 -15.88 14.20 -5.07
N GLY A 703 -16.76 13.77 -5.97
CA GLY A 703 -17.63 12.62 -5.79
C GLY A 703 -16.87 11.30 -5.63
N ALA A 704 -17.37 10.40 -4.80
CA ALA A 704 -16.74 9.11 -4.50
C ALA A 704 -16.66 8.14 -5.70
N ARG A 705 -17.44 8.39 -6.76
CA ARG A 705 -17.44 7.60 -8.01
C ARG A 705 -16.16 7.76 -8.81
N LEU A 706 -15.41 8.84 -8.60
CA LEU A 706 -14.16 9.10 -9.31
C LEU A 706 -13.03 8.20 -8.77
N PRO A 707 -12.46 7.31 -9.60
CA PRO A 707 -11.26 6.56 -9.26
C PRO A 707 -10.05 7.49 -9.08
N VAL A 708 -9.05 6.97 -8.39
CA VAL A 708 -7.83 7.68 -8.00
C VAL A 708 -6.67 7.09 -8.76
N ILE A 709 -5.85 7.95 -9.35
CA ILE A 709 -4.59 7.59 -10.00
C ILE A 709 -3.45 8.27 -9.24
N GLU A 710 -2.52 7.48 -8.70
CA GLU A 710 -1.30 7.99 -8.06
C GLU A 710 -0.26 8.39 -9.13
N LYS A 711 0.39 9.56 -8.99
CA LYS A 711 1.37 10.11 -9.95
C LYS A 711 2.84 10.16 -9.47
#